data_AF-A0A2M7UYL6-F1
#
_entry.id   AF-A0A2M7UYL6-F1
#
_cell.length_a   1.000
_cell.length_b   1.000
_cell.length_c   1.000
_cell.angle_alpha   90.00
_cell.angle_beta   90.00
_cell.angle_gamma   90.00
#
_symmetry.space_group_name_H-M   'P 1'
#
loop_
_entity.id
_entity.type
_entity.pdbx_description
1 polymer ?
#
loop_
_entity_poly.entity_id
_entity_poly.type
_entity_poly.pdbx_seq_one_letter_code
_entity_poly.pdbx_strand_id
1 'polypeptide(L)'
;MQDNLKKLNEEQREAVIHKTGPLLIVAGAGTGKTTVITQRIVYLVEKGEAKPEEILAVTFSEKAAGEMEERVDKLLSYGYVDLWISTFHALCERILRDHALDIGLPADFKILDQTAGWLLLRQNLDKFQLKYYKPLGNPTKFIQALISHFSHCKDQTAYPEDYLEYAEGLKTNLTDLKEDSETERIKEVANAYHVYQRLLLENSYLDFGDLINYCLKLFLKRPLILEKYREKFKYILVDEFQDTNWAQYELIKILAEPKNNLTVCADDDQAIYRWRGASFSNIIQFKKDFPKAEQIALVRNYRSTQNILDKAYKFIKANDPDRLEFVNKINKKLIAEEKGKGNIEHIFAKTLYEEVRKVIERIIDILKKDKEANYNDFAILVRANDAAIPFTRALERAEIPYQFLASKGLYSKPIVLDIISYFKLLDNYHESTAVYRILNLPFLNISTQDIMKITQYSYRKTKSIYETMQELPLVSGISQTSQEKINFILGLVHKHSALATQRPVSAILISFLEDSGYLKYLITKNTKEQLDLLNQFYKRIKKFEETNIEPGLKNFMEEILLEIDSGEEGKLEFDPELGPDMVKVMTIHGAKGLEFKYVFLVNMVDKRFPTIERSELIELPEDLIKDIKPAGDIHLQEERRICYVAMTRAKKELYFTSAKDYGGSRNKRLSRFLIEMGYQDKSQNGTSSPRRAAKPQFIRSGEEIFSKAEHFQNELVKKPKALNLKPKFSESYLPEHFSFSQLAAFEKCPLQYKFGFIFRVPTRRKAVFSFGKTMHNTLYSFLKQVNEEKQNEQNNLFGFSSSKDKKRENSVTLDDLVEMYEKNWIDEWYENKKQKEEYYKLGKKIIKDFYSDFAVKPPKILKIDGNLALEIPFNLKIAKHTIRGQIDRIDELEGGTAVIDYKTGSSKNKLNPEDKEQLIIYQIAAEEIFGLKPKELVYFYLNDGTKASFISNDKEKNNLKEKIVQKIGEIKNSDFGPTPGWQCSFCDFKEICEFAQR
;
A
#
# COMPACT_ATOMS: atom_id res chain seq x y z
N MET A 1 44.63 -35.25 -5.45
CA MET A 1 43.73 -36.42 -5.25
C MET A 1 43.78 -37.02 -3.83
N GLN A 2 44.91 -37.53 -3.29
CA GLN A 2 44.94 -38.05 -1.91
C GLN A 2 44.71 -36.96 -0.84
N ASP A 3 45.17 -35.72 -1.07
CA ASP A 3 45.09 -34.67 -0.06
C ASP A 3 43.72 -33.99 0.07
N ASN A 4 42.86 -34.04 -0.96
CA ASN A 4 41.47 -33.52 -0.86
C ASN A 4 40.55 -34.50 -0.15
N LEU A 5 40.67 -35.82 -0.42
CA LEU A 5 39.90 -36.85 0.28
C LEU A 5 40.34 -37.03 1.75
N LYS A 6 41.60 -36.72 2.09
CA LYS A 6 42.11 -36.74 3.48
C LYS A 6 41.49 -35.65 4.38
N LYS A 7 40.94 -34.58 3.80
CA LYS A 7 40.30 -33.50 4.54
C LYS A 7 38.84 -33.79 4.90
N LEU A 8 38.24 -34.81 4.27
CA LEU A 8 36.87 -35.23 4.54
C LEU A 8 36.84 -36.17 5.75
N ASN A 9 35.76 -36.11 6.53
CA ASN A 9 35.50 -37.13 7.54
C ASN A 9 35.06 -38.47 6.88
N GLU A 10 34.89 -39.51 7.68
CA GLU A 10 34.58 -40.86 7.21
C GLU A 10 33.27 -40.90 6.41
N GLU A 11 32.20 -40.29 6.95
CA GLU A 11 30.87 -40.29 6.35
C GLU A 11 30.82 -39.46 5.06
N GLN A 12 31.50 -38.30 5.03
CA GLN A 12 31.65 -37.48 3.83
C GLN A 12 32.43 -38.22 2.76
N ARG A 13 33.50 -38.93 3.14
CA ARG A 13 34.30 -39.73 2.21
C ARG A 13 33.47 -40.87 1.62
N GLU A 14 32.71 -41.58 2.43
CA GLU A 14 31.78 -42.63 2.00
C GLU A 14 30.78 -42.11 0.96
N ALA A 15 30.16 -40.95 1.23
CA ALA A 15 29.23 -40.31 0.30
C ALA A 15 29.90 -39.86 -1.02
N VAL A 16 31.15 -39.40 -0.98
CA VAL A 16 31.90 -38.99 -2.18
C VAL A 16 32.31 -40.19 -3.04
N ILE A 17 32.75 -41.29 -2.42
CA ILE A 17 33.27 -42.45 -3.15
C ILE A 17 32.19 -43.41 -3.67
N HIS A 18 30.96 -43.31 -3.16
CA HIS A 18 29.84 -44.14 -3.59
C HIS A 18 29.69 -44.13 -5.12
N LYS A 19 29.75 -45.28 -5.79
CA LYS A 19 29.77 -45.30 -7.26
C LYS A 19 28.37 -45.47 -7.82
N THR A 20 27.80 -46.66 -7.71
CA THR A 20 26.58 -47.06 -8.42
C THR A 20 25.37 -47.17 -7.52
N GLY A 21 24.19 -46.89 -8.09
CA GLY A 21 22.91 -47.03 -7.40
C GLY A 21 22.52 -45.80 -6.57
N PRO A 22 21.28 -45.78 -6.06
CA PRO A 22 20.71 -44.58 -5.44
C PRO A 22 21.32 -44.33 -4.06
N LEU A 23 21.53 -43.05 -3.74
CA LEU A 23 22.15 -42.61 -2.48
C LEU A 23 21.34 -41.45 -1.89
N LEU A 24 20.92 -41.61 -0.62
CA LEU A 24 20.34 -40.54 0.19
C LEU A 24 21.36 -40.06 1.22
N ILE A 25 21.87 -38.84 1.01
CA ILE A 25 22.75 -38.16 1.95
C ILE A 25 21.90 -37.28 2.86
N VAL A 26 21.79 -37.67 4.14
CA VAL A 26 21.07 -36.89 5.14
C VAL A 26 22.05 -35.94 5.82
N ALA A 27 21.98 -34.66 5.48
CA ALA A 27 23.00 -33.70 5.85
C ALA A 27 22.38 -32.51 6.60
N GLY A 28 22.53 -32.50 7.92
CA GLY A 28 22.04 -31.41 8.76
C GLY A 28 22.72 -30.06 8.47
N ALA A 29 22.19 -28.98 9.04
CA ALA A 29 22.77 -27.65 8.86
C ALA A 29 24.28 -27.62 9.19
N GLY A 30 25.10 -27.01 8.33
CA GLY A 30 26.53 -26.81 8.58
C GLY A 30 27.41 -28.07 8.51
N THR A 31 26.93 -29.17 7.92
CA THR A 31 27.66 -30.45 7.82
C THR A 31 28.53 -30.59 6.57
N GLY A 32 28.52 -29.59 5.68
CA GLY A 32 29.30 -29.60 4.44
C GLY A 32 28.60 -30.24 3.24
N LYS A 33 27.27 -30.22 3.20
CA LYS A 33 26.44 -30.73 2.08
C LYS A 33 26.93 -30.36 0.68
N THR A 34 27.06 -29.06 0.39
CA THR A 34 27.56 -28.57 -0.90
C THR A 34 29.00 -29.03 -1.15
N THR A 35 29.83 -29.14 -0.11
CA THR A 35 31.19 -29.68 -0.23
C THR A 35 31.17 -31.15 -0.66
N VAL A 36 30.27 -31.97 -0.10
CA VAL A 36 30.13 -33.38 -0.49
C VAL A 36 29.68 -33.51 -1.95
N ILE A 37 28.68 -32.74 -2.38
CA ILE A 37 28.20 -32.77 -3.78
C ILE A 37 29.31 -32.33 -4.75
N THR A 38 29.96 -31.20 -4.49
CA THR A 38 31.05 -30.69 -5.36
C THR A 38 32.25 -31.63 -5.41
N GLN A 39 32.69 -32.17 -4.26
CA GLN A 39 33.77 -33.16 -4.21
C GLN A 39 33.40 -34.48 -4.90
N ARG A 40 32.12 -34.87 -4.86
CA ARG A 40 31.62 -36.06 -5.58
C ARG A 40 31.69 -35.87 -7.09
N ILE A 41 31.28 -34.72 -7.61
CA ILE A 41 31.42 -34.38 -9.05
C ILE A 41 32.90 -34.48 -9.45
N VAL A 42 33.78 -33.82 -8.71
CA VAL A 42 35.23 -33.84 -8.96
C VAL A 42 35.79 -35.26 -8.90
N TYR A 43 35.38 -36.06 -7.91
CA TYR A 43 35.82 -37.44 -7.76
C TYR A 43 35.42 -38.32 -8.96
N LEU A 44 34.17 -38.22 -9.43
CA LEU A 44 33.68 -38.99 -10.57
C LEU A 44 34.45 -38.65 -11.86
N VAL A 45 34.78 -37.37 -12.06
CA VAL A 45 35.55 -36.90 -13.22
C VAL A 45 37.02 -37.32 -13.12
N GLU A 46 37.71 -37.02 -12.01
CA GLU A 46 39.14 -37.33 -11.86
C GLU A 46 39.44 -38.84 -11.84
N LYS A 47 38.48 -39.66 -11.41
CA LYS A 47 38.60 -41.13 -11.43
C LYS A 47 38.26 -41.77 -12.78
N GLY A 48 37.80 -40.99 -13.75
CA GLY A 48 37.39 -41.50 -15.05
C GLY A 48 36.11 -42.33 -15.02
N GLU A 49 35.27 -42.16 -14.00
CA GLU A 49 33.97 -42.84 -13.89
C GLU A 49 32.92 -42.16 -14.79
N ALA A 50 33.02 -40.85 -15.00
CA ALA A 50 32.18 -40.08 -15.91
C ALA A 50 32.92 -38.88 -16.51
N LYS A 51 32.50 -38.48 -17.71
CA LYS A 51 32.87 -37.17 -18.28
C LYS A 51 32.05 -36.04 -17.61
N PRO A 52 32.52 -34.79 -17.59
CA PRO A 52 31.76 -33.66 -17.03
C PRO A 52 30.34 -33.52 -17.60
N GLU A 53 30.18 -33.71 -18.91
CA GLU A 53 28.89 -33.66 -19.62
C GLU A 53 27.93 -34.81 -19.28
N GLU A 54 28.43 -35.86 -18.62
CA GLU A 54 27.67 -37.05 -18.22
C GLU A 54 27.14 -36.94 -16.78
N ILE A 55 27.40 -35.82 -16.10
CA ILE A 55 26.99 -35.56 -14.72
C ILE A 55 25.99 -34.39 -14.72
N LEU A 56 24.77 -34.64 -14.26
CA LEU A 56 23.77 -33.61 -14.01
C LEU A 56 23.73 -33.29 -12.51
N ALA A 57 23.91 -32.03 -12.16
CA ALA A 57 23.71 -31.54 -10.79
C ALA A 57 22.64 -30.44 -10.76
N VAL A 58 21.58 -30.66 -10.00
CA VAL A 58 20.47 -29.72 -9.87
C VAL A 58 20.29 -29.24 -8.44
N THR A 59 19.89 -27.98 -8.29
CA THR A 59 19.59 -27.35 -7.00
C THR A 59 18.36 -26.44 -7.11
N PHE A 60 17.86 -25.96 -5.97
CA PHE A 60 16.63 -25.17 -5.90
C PHE A 60 16.81 -23.70 -6.33
N SER A 61 18.01 -23.11 -6.18
CA SER A 61 18.22 -21.67 -6.42
C SER A 61 19.39 -21.37 -7.35
N GLU A 62 19.25 -20.31 -8.17
CA GLU A 62 20.31 -19.84 -9.07
C GLU A 62 21.60 -19.52 -8.32
N LYS A 63 21.52 -18.93 -7.12
CA LYS A 63 22.70 -18.65 -6.29
C LYS A 63 23.44 -19.93 -5.91
N ALA A 64 22.70 -20.95 -5.45
CA ALA A 64 23.31 -22.23 -5.09
C ALA A 64 23.92 -22.95 -6.32
N ALA A 65 23.31 -22.80 -7.49
CA ALA A 65 23.84 -23.34 -8.74
C ALA A 65 25.18 -22.67 -9.10
N GLY A 66 25.22 -21.33 -9.11
CA GLY A 66 26.45 -20.57 -9.37
C GLY A 66 27.54 -20.82 -8.34
N GLU A 67 27.21 -20.87 -7.04
CA GLU A 67 28.18 -21.22 -5.99
C GLU A 67 28.74 -22.65 -6.16
N MET A 68 27.90 -23.60 -6.57
CA MET A 68 28.31 -24.98 -6.83
C MET A 68 29.23 -25.06 -8.05
N GLU A 69 28.87 -24.38 -9.13
CA GLU A 69 29.65 -24.27 -10.36
C GLU A 69 31.04 -23.68 -10.08
N GLU A 70 31.11 -22.51 -9.43
CA GLU A 70 32.38 -21.89 -9.06
C GLU A 70 33.27 -22.80 -8.20
N ARG A 71 32.67 -23.57 -7.29
CA ARG A 71 33.42 -24.50 -6.43
C ARG A 71 33.96 -25.68 -7.21
N VAL A 72 33.18 -26.25 -8.13
CA VAL A 72 33.63 -27.34 -9.00
C VAL A 72 34.76 -26.84 -9.91
N ASP A 73 34.60 -25.67 -10.52
CA ASP A 73 35.62 -25.06 -11.38
C ASP A 73 36.94 -24.83 -10.66
N LYS A 74 36.90 -24.33 -9.41
CA LYS A 74 38.12 -24.14 -8.58
C LYS A 74 38.80 -25.46 -8.19
N LEU A 75 38.05 -26.56 -8.13
CA LEU A 75 38.58 -27.88 -7.75
C LEU A 75 39.13 -28.66 -8.94
N LEU A 76 38.62 -28.43 -10.15
CA LEU A 76 39.09 -29.09 -11.37
C LEU A 76 40.33 -28.39 -11.93
N SER A 77 41.30 -29.17 -12.39
CA SER A 77 42.62 -28.67 -12.84
C SER A 77 42.62 -28.10 -14.27
N TYR A 78 41.56 -28.34 -15.03
CA TYR A 78 41.32 -27.79 -16.36
C TYR A 78 39.92 -27.15 -16.33
N GLY A 79 39.77 -25.89 -16.73
CA GLY A 79 38.45 -25.25 -16.81
C GLY A 79 37.59 -25.99 -17.85
N TYR A 80 36.66 -26.82 -17.40
CA TYR A 80 35.77 -27.58 -18.26
C TYR A 80 34.59 -26.70 -18.66
N VAL A 81 34.31 -26.60 -19.97
CA VAL A 81 33.42 -25.55 -20.52
C VAL A 81 31.93 -25.96 -20.55
N ASP A 82 31.56 -27.12 -20.01
CA ASP A 82 30.18 -27.65 -20.14
C ASP A 82 29.72 -28.46 -18.91
N LEU A 83 29.71 -27.83 -17.74
CA LEU A 83 29.11 -28.42 -16.53
C LEU A 83 27.57 -28.31 -16.59
N TRP A 84 26.88 -29.43 -16.39
CA TRP A 84 25.41 -29.43 -16.24
C TRP A 84 25.03 -29.17 -14.78
N ILE A 85 25.38 -27.98 -14.28
CA ILE A 85 25.03 -27.50 -12.95
C ILE A 85 23.99 -26.39 -13.13
N SER A 86 22.76 -26.61 -12.67
CA SER A 86 21.68 -25.63 -12.88
C SER A 86 20.55 -25.74 -11.86
N THR A 87 19.54 -24.88 -11.98
CA THR A 87 18.24 -25.14 -11.36
C THR A 87 17.42 -26.13 -12.18
N PHE A 88 16.36 -26.70 -11.58
CA PHE A 88 15.39 -27.54 -12.30
C PHE A 88 14.74 -26.81 -13.48
N HIS A 89 14.41 -25.53 -13.30
CA HIS A 89 13.76 -24.72 -14.32
C HIS A 89 14.71 -24.44 -15.49
N ALA A 90 15.96 -24.04 -15.21
CA ALA A 90 16.97 -23.80 -16.24
C ALA A 90 17.29 -25.08 -17.04
N LEU A 91 17.34 -26.25 -16.38
CA LEU A 91 17.49 -27.54 -17.04
C LEU A 91 16.33 -27.80 -18.02
N CYS A 92 15.09 -27.66 -17.55
CA CYS A 92 13.90 -27.92 -18.36
C CYS A 92 13.75 -26.91 -19.50
N GLU A 93 14.07 -25.63 -19.26
CA GLU A 93 14.10 -24.61 -20.30
C GLU A 93 15.08 -25.00 -21.41
N ARG A 94 16.32 -25.39 -21.06
CA ARG A 94 17.33 -25.82 -22.04
C ARG A 94 16.84 -27.00 -22.87
N ILE A 95 16.31 -28.04 -22.21
CA ILE A 95 15.79 -29.25 -22.89
C ILE A 95 14.61 -28.88 -23.80
N LEU A 96 13.69 -28.05 -23.34
CA LEU A 96 12.53 -27.63 -24.11
C LEU A 96 12.94 -26.77 -25.30
N ARG A 97 13.92 -25.87 -25.18
CA ARG A 97 14.42 -25.09 -26.33
C ARG A 97 15.04 -25.99 -27.40
N ASP A 98 15.78 -27.02 -26.98
CA ASP A 98 16.40 -27.99 -27.91
C ASP A 98 15.37 -28.89 -28.61
N HIS A 99 14.22 -29.15 -27.97
CA HIS A 99 13.20 -30.11 -28.41
C HIS A 99 11.78 -29.53 -28.52
N ALA A 100 11.64 -28.22 -28.68
CA ALA A 100 10.34 -27.54 -28.62
C ALA A 100 9.37 -28.09 -29.67
N LEU A 101 9.86 -28.23 -30.90
CA LEU A 101 9.09 -28.72 -32.03
C LEU A 101 8.62 -30.17 -31.85
N ASP A 102 9.37 -31.00 -31.09
CA ASP A 102 9.03 -32.41 -30.86
C ASP A 102 7.75 -32.57 -30.02
N ILE A 103 7.38 -31.55 -29.25
CA ILE A 103 6.16 -31.51 -28.41
C ILE A 103 5.17 -30.40 -28.83
N GLY A 104 5.39 -29.77 -29.98
CA GLY A 104 4.48 -28.75 -30.52
C GLY A 104 4.57 -27.39 -29.83
N LEU A 105 5.73 -27.05 -29.26
CA LEU A 105 6.04 -25.74 -28.72
C LEU A 105 6.93 -24.94 -29.69
N PRO A 106 6.82 -23.60 -29.72
CA PRO A 106 7.76 -22.75 -30.43
C PRO A 106 9.11 -22.71 -29.69
N ALA A 107 10.24 -22.69 -30.40
CA ALA A 107 11.57 -22.70 -29.76
C ALA A 107 11.91 -21.40 -29.01
N ASP A 108 11.26 -20.30 -29.39
CA ASP A 108 11.41 -18.94 -28.85
C ASP A 108 10.29 -18.58 -27.85
N PHE A 109 9.68 -19.57 -27.19
CA PHE A 109 8.69 -19.31 -26.15
C PHE A 109 9.22 -18.34 -25.08
N LYS A 110 8.32 -17.50 -24.55
CA LYS A 110 8.64 -16.59 -23.44
C LYS A 110 8.13 -17.17 -22.11
N ILE A 111 8.89 -16.93 -21.06
CA ILE A 111 8.56 -17.39 -19.70
C ILE A 111 7.89 -16.26 -18.94
N LEU A 112 6.69 -16.51 -18.41
CA LEU A 112 5.94 -15.57 -17.58
C LEU A 112 6.21 -15.83 -16.09
N ASP A 113 6.41 -14.74 -15.35
CA ASP A 113 6.31 -14.75 -13.89
C ASP A 113 4.85 -14.59 -13.44
N GLN A 114 4.61 -14.64 -12.12
CA GLN A 114 3.26 -14.53 -11.57
C GLN A 114 2.57 -13.21 -11.93
N THR A 115 3.33 -12.12 -12.05
CA THR A 115 2.80 -10.80 -12.37
C THR A 115 2.37 -10.72 -13.83
N ALA A 116 3.21 -11.23 -14.75
CA ALA A 116 2.85 -11.33 -16.15
C ALA A 116 1.68 -12.31 -16.38
N GLY A 117 1.62 -13.42 -15.64
CA GLY A 117 0.48 -14.34 -15.65
C GLY A 117 -0.82 -13.68 -15.15
N TRP A 118 -0.73 -12.87 -14.08
CA TRP A 118 -1.85 -12.07 -13.58
C TRP A 118 -2.35 -11.07 -14.63
N LEU A 119 -1.43 -10.40 -15.33
CA LEU A 119 -1.75 -9.45 -16.39
C LEU A 119 -2.45 -10.12 -17.57
N LEU A 120 -1.93 -11.28 -18.01
CA LEU A 120 -2.54 -12.07 -19.07
C LEU A 120 -3.98 -12.46 -18.72
N LEU A 121 -4.21 -12.92 -17.48
CA LEU A 121 -5.54 -13.29 -16.99
C LEU A 121 -6.45 -12.05 -16.90
N ARG A 122 -5.97 -10.92 -16.37
CA ARG A 122 -6.73 -9.66 -16.29
C ARG A 122 -7.18 -9.17 -17.67
N GLN A 123 -6.28 -9.16 -18.65
CA GLN A 123 -6.58 -8.74 -20.03
C GLN A 123 -7.59 -9.66 -20.73
N ASN A 124 -7.68 -10.92 -20.31
CA ASN A 124 -8.54 -11.94 -20.90
C ASN A 124 -9.69 -12.37 -19.98
N LEU A 125 -10.00 -11.61 -18.93
CA LEU A 125 -10.91 -12.04 -17.84
C LEU A 125 -12.30 -12.47 -18.34
N ASP A 126 -12.78 -11.89 -19.43
CA ASP A 126 -14.08 -12.25 -20.04
C ASP A 126 -14.09 -13.65 -20.65
N LYS A 127 -12.93 -14.18 -21.07
CA LYS A 127 -12.82 -15.55 -21.63
C LYS A 127 -12.98 -16.65 -20.58
N PHE A 128 -12.76 -16.34 -19.30
CA PHE A 128 -12.80 -17.32 -18.21
C PHE A 128 -14.23 -17.66 -17.74
N GLN A 129 -15.24 -16.88 -18.15
CA GLN A 129 -16.66 -17.09 -17.80
C GLN A 129 -16.93 -17.28 -16.29
N LEU A 130 -16.15 -16.58 -15.45
CA LEU A 130 -16.23 -16.66 -14.00
C LEU A 130 -17.54 -16.06 -13.47
N LYS A 131 -18.17 -16.74 -12.50
CA LYS A 131 -19.37 -16.30 -11.79
C LYS A 131 -19.03 -15.95 -10.34
N TYR A 132 -18.52 -16.90 -9.56
CA TYR A 132 -18.16 -16.67 -8.16
C TYR A 132 -16.87 -15.86 -8.05
N TYR A 133 -15.88 -16.19 -8.88
CA TYR A 133 -14.54 -15.59 -8.81
C TYR A 133 -14.41 -14.26 -9.59
N LYS A 134 -15.53 -13.66 -10.01
CA LYS A 134 -15.61 -12.33 -10.63
C LYS A 134 -16.74 -11.48 -10.01
N PRO A 135 -16.57 -10.99 -8.77
CA PRO A 135 -17.61 -10.20 -8.11
C PRO A 135 -17.77 -8.83 -8.78
N LEU A 136 -19.01 -8.37 -8.95
CA LEU A 136 -19.34 -7.12 -9.68
C LEU A 136 -18.63 -5.87 -9.15
N GLY A 137 -18.43 -5.78 -7.84
CA GLY A 137 -17.76 -4.63 -7.22
C GLY A 137 -16.23 -4.59 -7.40
N ASN A 138 -15.60 -5.74 -7.67
CA ASN A 138 -14.16 -5.83 -7.95
C ASN A 138 -13.85 -7.08 -8.79
N PRO A 139 -13.93 -6.99 -10.13
CA PRO A 139 -13.74 -8.13 -11.01
C PRO A 139 -12.35 -8.80 -10.92
N THR A 140 -11.31 -8.08 -10.46
CA THR A 140 -9.93 -8.57 -10.41
C THR A 140 -9.54 -9.21 -9.07
N LYS A 141 -10.45 -9.20 -8.08
CA LYS A 141 -10.20 -9.63 -6.70
C LYS A 141 -9.54 -11.01 -6.56
N PHE A 142 -9.92 -11.98 -7.40
CA PHE A 142 -9.51 -13.39 -7.25
C PHE A 142 -8.45 -13.85 -8.25
N ILE A 143 -7.97 -12.96 -9.14
CA ILE A 143 -7.00 -13.34 -10.18
C ILE A 143 -5.73 -13.94 -9.57
N GLN A 144 -5.18 -13.31 -8.52
CA GLN A 144 -3.97 -13.81 -7.86
C GLN A 144 -4.18 -15.19 -7.23
N ALA A 145 -5.37 -15.43 -6.65
CA ALA A 145 -5.71 -16.72 -6.06
C ALA A 145 -5.79 -17.82 -7.13
N LEU A 146 -6.36 -17.51 -8.30
CA LEU A 146 -6.42 -18.44 -9.44
C LEU A 146 -5.02 -18.77 -9.97
N ILE A 147 -4.15 -17.78 -10.19
CA ILE A 147 -2.78 -18.00 -10.64
C ILE A 147 -2.00 -18.87 -9.65
N SER A 148 -2.11 -18.59 -8.34
CA SER A 148 -1.47 -19.40 -7.30
C SER A 148 -1.99 -20.84 -7.32
N HIS A 149 -3.30 -21.02 -7.46
CA HIS A 149 -3.94 -22.33 -7.55
C HIS A 149 -3.44 -23.13 -8.76
N PHE A 150 -3.34 -22.50 -9.93
CA PHE A 150 -2.84 -23.15 -11.14
C PHE A 150 -1.37 -23.56 -10.98
N SER A 151 -0.55 -22.74 -10.31
CA SER A 151 0.83 -23.12 -9.97
C SER A 151 0.86 -24.37 -9.09
N HIS A 152 0.02 -24.44 -8.05
CA HIS A 152 -0.06 -25.62 -7.17
C HIS A 152 -0.55 -26.88 -7.91
N CYS A 153 -1.50 -26.74 -8.85
CA CYS A 153 -1.87 -27.86 -9.74
C CYS A 153 -0.65 -28.36 -10.51
N LYS A 154 0.14 -27.45 -11.09
CA LYS A 154 1.33 -27.81 -11.87
C LYS A 154 2.39 -28.48 -11.02
N ASP A 155 2.62 -28.01 -9.79
CA ASP A 155 3.55 -28.61 -8.82
C ASP A 155 3.23 -30.08 -8.51
N GLN A 156 1.94 -30.43 -8.53
CA GLN A 156 1.42 -31.79 -8.31
C GLN A 156 1.27 -32.60 -9.61
N THR A 157 1.70 -32.08 -10.77
CA THR A 157 1.46 -32.68 -12.09
C THR A 157 -0.03 -32.95 -12.38
N ALA A 158 -0.92 -32.10 -11.84
CA ALA A 158 -2.33 -32.07 -12.19
C ALA A 158 -2.49 -31.19 -13.42
N TYR A 159 -2.65 -31.82 -14.58
CA TYR A 159 -2.83 -31.13 -15.84
C TYR A 159 -4.27 -30.59 -15.96
N PRO A 160 -4.53 -29.62 -16.85
CA PRO A 160 -5.88 -29.12 -17.05
C PRO A 160 -6.89 -30.21 -17.41
N GLU A 161 -6.45 -31.22 -18.16
CA GLU A 161 -7.27 -32.37 -18.53
C GLU A 161 -7.68 -33.20 -17.29
N ASP A 162 -6.73 -33.50 -16.40
CA ASP A 162 -6.98 -34.26 -15.16
C ASP A 162 -7.98 -33.53 -14.24
N TYR A 163 -7.86 -32.19 -14.15
CA TYR A 163 -8.73 -31.40 -13.29
C TYR A 163 -10.15 -31.28 -13.86
N LEU A 164 -10.29 -31.18 -15.18
CA LEU A 164 -11.60 -31.24 -15.83
C LEU A 164 -12.28 -32.60 -15.61
N GLU A 165 -11.54 -33.70 -15.78
CA GLU A 165 -12.04 -35.06 -15.53
C GLU A 165 -12.51 -35.23 -14.08
N TYR A 166 -11.71 -34.76 -13.11
CA TYR A 166 -12.08 -34.74 -11.70
C TYR A 166 -13.38 -33.95 -11.45
N ALA A 167 -13.47 -32.73 -11.98
CA ALA A 167 -14.62 -31.86 -11.80
C ALA A 167 -15.90 -32.41 -12.45
N GLU A 168 -15.78 -33.15 -13.55
CA GLU A 168 -16.90 -33.86 -14.19
C GLU A 168 -17.33 -35.09 -13.37
N GLY A 169 -16.37 -35.85 -12.83
CA GLY A 169 -16.60 -37.04 -12.01
C GLY A 169 -17.35 -36.78 -10.69
N LEU A 170 -17.31 -35.55 -10.16
CA LEU A 170 -18.08 -35.14 -8.99
C LEU A 170 -19.60 -35.22 -9.20
N LYS A 171 -20.09 -35.19 -10.45
CA LYS A 171 -21.53 -35.32 -10.77
C LYS A 171 -22.08 -36.73 -10.48
N THR A 172 -21.24 -37.75 -10.47
CA THR A 172 -21.66 -39.16 -10.48
C THR A 172 -21.93 -39.75 -9.08
N ASN A 173 -21.48 -39.10 -8.01
CA ASN A 173 -21.56 -39.63 -6.64
C ASN A 173 -22.63 -38.98 -5.73
N LEU A 174 -23.42 -38.04 -6.25
CA LEU A 174 -24.46 -37.33 -5.49
C LEU A 174 -25.81 -37.38 -6.23
N THR A 175 -26.39 -38.58 -6.32
CA THR A 175 -27.83 -38.70 -6.56
C THR A 175 -28.57 -38.19 -5.32
N ASP A 176 -29.31 -37.09 -5.45
CA ASP A 176 -30.31 -36.53 -4.51
C ASP A 176 -29.96 -35.35 -3.58
N LEU A 177 -28.96 -34.53 -3.88
CA LEU A 177 -28.85 -33.20 -3.24
C LEU A 177 -28.63 -32.08 -4.27
N LYS A 178 -29.30 -30.94 -4.05
CA LYS A 178 -29.11 -29.70 -4.83
C LYS A 178 -27.62 -29.47 -5.03
N GLU A 179 -27.20 -29.20 -6.28
CA GLU A 179 -25.82 -28.88 -6.64
C GLU A 179 -25.20 -27.96 -5.57
N ASP A 180 -24.23 -28.50 -4.83
CA ASP A 180 -23.57 -27.75 -3.77
C ASP A 180 -22.77 -26.60 -4.41
N SER A 181 -22.82 -25.43 -3.78
CA SER A 181 -22.08 -24.23 -4.17
C SER A 181 -20.59 -24.51 -4.37
N GLU A 182 -20.06 -25.50 -3.66
CA GLU A 182 -18.67 -25.96 -3.77
C GLU A 182 -18.37 -26.70 -5.08
N THR A 183 -19.25 -27.59 -5.55
CA THR A 183 -19.03 -28.34 -6.80
C THR A 183 -19.02 -27.41 -8.01
N GLU A 184 -19.90 -26.42 -8.05
CA GLU A 184 -19.90 -25.41 -9.11
C GLU A 184 -18.64 -24.55 -9.09
N ARG A 185 -18.12 -24.21 -7.89
CA ARG A 185 -16.84 -23.49 -7.76
C ARG A 185 -15.67 -24.31 -8.26
N ILE A 186 -15.62 -25.62 -7.98
CA ILE A 186 -14.56 -26.51 -8.48
C ILE A 186 -14.58 -26.57 -10.01
N LYS A 187 -15.77 -26.73 -10.63
CA LYS A 187 -15.91 -26.70 -12.10
C LYS A 187 -15.48 -25.36 -12.69
N GLU A 188 -15.86 -24.25 -12.06
CA GLU A 188 -15.46 -22.90 -12.48
C GLU A 188 -13.92 -22.77 -12.48
N VAL A 189 -13.25 -23.25 -11.42
CA VAL A 189 -11.78 -23.22 -11.31
C VAL A 189 -11.11 -24.17 -12.30
N ALA A 190 -11.63 -25.39 -12.50
CA ALA A 190 -11.08 -26.34 -13.47
C ALA A 190 -11.14 -25.79 -14.91
N ASN A 191 -12.28 -25.22 -15.31
CA ASN A 191 -12.41 -24.56 -16.60
C ASN A 191 -11.49 -23.32 -16.70
N ALA A 192 -11.37 -22.55 -15.62
CA ALA A 192 -10.46 -21.41 -15.58
C ALA A 192 -8.99 -21.84 -15.80
N TYR A 193 -8.55 -22.94 -15.19
CA TYR A 193 -7.20 -23.48 -15.39
C TYR A 193 -6.97 -23.91 -16.85
N HIS A 194 -7.96 -24.60 -17.45
CA HIS A 194 -7.92 -24.98 -18.85
C HIS A 194 -7.81 -23.76 -19.79
N VAL A 195 -8.62 -22.73 -19.56
CA VAL A 195 -8.57 -21.48 -20.34
C VAL A 195 -7.22 -20.77 -20.16
N TYR A 196 -6.70 -20.70 -18.94
CA TYR A 196 -5.39 -20.10 -18.65
C TYR A 196 -4.27 -20.80 -19.42
N GLN A 197 -4.22 -22.14 -19.37
CA GLN A 197 -3.20 -22.90 -20.09
C GLN A 197 -3.29 -22.70 -21.61
N ARG A 198 -4.51 -22.66 -22.16
CA ARG A 198 -4.72 -22.39 -23.58
C ARG A 198 -4.22 -21.01 -23.97
N LEU A 199 -4.50 -19.98 -23.16
CA LEU A 199 -4.03 -18.62 -23.42
C LEU A 199 -2.51 -18.52 -23.39
N LEU A 200 -1.83 -19.23 -22.48
CA LEU A 200 -0.36 -19.30 -22.48
C LEU A 200 0.15 -19.83 -23.81
N LEU A 201 -0.33 -20.99 -24.26
CA LEU A 201 0.11 -21.61 -25.51
C LEU A 201 -0.22 -20.77 -26.76
N GLU A 202 -1.42 -20.21 -26.85
CA GLU A 202 -1.84 -19.34 -27.97
C GLU A 202 -0.92 -18.13 -28.15
N ASN A 203 -0.32 -17.65 -27.06
CA ASN A 203 0.61 -16.52 -27.06
C ASN A 203 2.09 -16.95 -27.05
N SER A 204 2.39 -18.24 -27.24
CA SER A 204 3.77 -18.78 -27.18
C SER A 204 4.45 -18.53 -25.83
N TYR A 205 3.68 -18.62 -24.76
CA TYR A 205 4.12 -18.44 -23.38
C TYR A 205 4.12 -19.75 -22.61
N LEU A 206 5.03 -19.86 -21.66
CA LEU A 206 5.05 -20.86 -20.59
C LEU A 206 5.23 -20.14 -19.26
N ASP A 207 4.73 -20.69 -18.17
CA ASP A 207 5.15 -20.27 -16.83
C ASP A 207 6.19 -21.24 -16.24
N PHE A 208 6.69 -20.95 -15.03
CA PHE A 208 7.71 -21.78 -14.38
C PHE A 208 7.24 -23.22 -14.14
N GLY A 209 5.97 -23.43 -13.77
CA GLY A 209 5.41 -24.77 -13.60
C GLY A 209 5.34 -25.53 -14.93
N ASP A 210 5.04 -24.82 -16.03
CA ASP A 210 5.00 -25.41 -17.36
C ASP A 210 6.35 -25.92 -17.84
N LEU A 211 7.47 -25.29 -17.48
CA LEU A 211 8.79 -25.79 -17.86
C LEU A 211 8.98 -27.25 -17.43
N ILE A 212 8.65 -27.55 -16.16
CA ILE A 212 8.77 -28.91 -15.62
C ILE A 212 7.73 -29.84 -16.27
N ASN A 213 6.48 -29.40 -16.33
CA ASN A 213 5.36 -30.20 -16.83
C ASN A 213 5.46 -30.55 -18.32
N TYR A 214 5.89 -29.62 -19.16
CA TYR A 214 6.13 -29.89 -20.58
C TYR A 214 7.38 -30.72 -20.81
N CYS A 215 8.42 -30.57 -19.98
CA CYS A 215 9.59 -31.47 -20.04
C CYS A 215 9.20 -32.91 -19.66
N LEU A 216 8.36 -33.10 -18.64
CA LEU A 216 7.77 -34.40 -18.31
C LEU A 216 6.92 -34.95 -19.47
N LYS A 217 6.00 -34.14 -20.01
CA LYS A 217 5.18 -34.54 -21.17
C LYS A 217 6.06 -34.90 -22.39
N LEU A 218 7.18 -34.21 -22.62
CA LEU A 218 8.12 -34.49 -23.71
C LEU A 218 8.70 -35.89 -23.54
N PHE A 219 9.27 -36.18 -22.38
CA PHE A 219 9.90 -37.46 -22.11
C PHE A 219 8.92 -38.64 -22.13
N LEU A 220 7.71 -38.44 -21.62
CA LEU A 220 6.67 -39.47 -21.66
C LEU A 220 6.14 -39.74 -23.08
N LYS A 221 5.97 -38.69 -23.90
CA LYS A 221 5.48 -38.83 -25.29
C LYS A 221 6.56 -39.23 -26.29
N ARG A 222 7.83 -38.92 -26.01
CA ARG A 222 8.98 -39.16 -26.89
C ARG A 222 10.07 -39.96 -26.16
N PRO A 223 9.87 -41.29 -25.97
CA PRO A 223 10.83 -42.12 -25.23
C PRO A 223 12.26 -42.09 -25.77
N LEU A 224 12.46 -41.95 -27.08
CA LEU A 224 13.79 -41.85 -27.70
C LEU A 224 14.56 -40.60 -27.24
N ILE A 225 13.86 -39.48 -27.01
CA ILE A 225 14.50 -38.26 -26.48
C ILE A 225 14.88 -38.50 -25.01
N LEU A 226 14.00 -39.13 -24.22
CA LEU A 226 14.32 -39.51 -22.85
C LEU A 226 15.54 -40.44 -22.79
N GLU A 227 15.63 -41.44 -23.66
CA GLU A 227 16.79 -42.34 -23.75
C GLU A 227 18.09 -41.59 -24.04
N LYS A 228 18.08 -40.63 -24.96
CA LYS A 228 19.24 -39.76 -25.24
C LYS A 228 19.77 -39.07 -23.97
N TYR A 229 18.87 -38.54 -23.14
CA TYR A 229 19.27 -37.88 -21.88
C TYR A 229 19.66 -38.87 -20.78
N ARG A 230 19.04 -40.05 -20.72
CA ARG A 230 19.43 -41.15 -19.80
C ARG A 230 20.82 -41.71 -20.14
N GLU A 231 21.16 -41.80 -21.43
CA GLU A 231 22.48 -42.23 -21.89
C GLU A 231 23.55 -41.18 -21.58
N LYS A 232 23.20 -39.90 -21.76
CA LYS A 232 24.06 -38.78 -21.42
C LYS A 232 24.30 -38.70 -19.91
N PHE A 233 23.25 -38.53 -19.12
CA PHE A 233 23.35 -38.33 -17.67
C PHE A 233 23.52 -39.66 -16.92
N LYS A 234 24.77 -40.11 -16.83
CA LYS A 234 25.13 -41.32 -16.09
C LYS A 234 25.00 -41.15 -14.58
N TYR A 235 25.12 -39.92 -14.09
CA TYR A 235 25.02 -39.56 -12.68
C TYR A 235 24.14 -38.33 -12.52
N ILE A 236 23.16 -38.41 -11.62
CA ILE A 236 22.27 -37.29 -11.29
C ILE A 236 22.45 -36.97 -9.80
N LEU A 237 22.79 -35.72 -9.51
CA LEU A 237 22.99 -35.20 -8.16
C LEU A 237 21.95 -34.12 -7.89
N VAL A 238 21.24 -34.24 -6.77
CA VAL A 238 20.23 -33.27 -6.37
C VAL A 238 20.57 -32.70 -5.01
N ASP A 239 20.85 -31.41 -4.99
CA ASP A 239 21.02 -30.63 -3.77
C ASP A 239 19.68 -30.03 -3.32
N GLU A 240 19.56 -29.76 -2.02
CA GLU A 240 18.36 -29.23 -1.35
C GLU A 240 17.08 -30.01 -1.70
N PHE A 241 17.17 -31.35 -1.72
CA PHE A 241 16.09 -32.22 -2.19
C PHE A 241 14.78 -32.05 -1.39
N GLN A 242 14.85 -31.61 -0.12
CA GLN A 242 13.66 -31.31 0.68
C GLN A 242 12.83 -30.12 0.15
N ASP A 243 13.42 -29.27 -0.70
CA ASP A 243 12.77 -28.09 -1.27
C ASP A 243 12.18 -28.39 -2.67
N THR A 244 12.15 -29.66 -3.09
CA THR A 244 11.55 -30.09 -4.36
C THR A 244 10.04 -30.29 -4.25
N ASN A 245 9.31 -30.02 -5.33
CA ASN A 245 7.89 -30.39 -5.46
C ASN A 245 7.74 -31.78 -6.09
N TRP A 246 6.49 -32.28 -6.22
CA TRP A 246 6.23 -33.60 -6.80
C TRP A 246 6.68 -33.69 -8.28
N ALA A 247 6.36 -32.69 -9.10
CA ALA A 247 6.73 -32.66 -10.51
C ALA A 247 8.26 -32.75 -10.74
N GLN A 248 9.04 -32.02 -9.94
CA GLN A 248 10.51 -32.05 -9.99
C GLN A 248 11.04 -33.42 -9.56
N TYR A 249 10.43 -34.05 -8.57
CA TYR A 249 10.81 -35.39 -8.13
C TYR A 249 10.53 -36.45 -9.21
N GLU A 250 9.34 -36.40 -9.84
CA GLU A 250 9.02 -37.29 -10.96
C GLU A 250 10.00 -37.13 -12.12
N LEU A 251 10.40 -35.90 -12.44
CA LEU A 251 11.35 -35.61 -13.52
C LEU A 251 12.70 -36.30 -13.29
N ILE A 252 13.28 -36.19 -12.09
CA ILE A 252 14.56 -36.83 -11.80
C ILE A 252 14.44 -38.35 -11.72
N LYS A 253 13.28 -38.87 -11.29
CA LYS A 253 13.02 -40.32 -11.23
C LYS A 253 13.05 -40.93 -12.62
N ILE A 254 12.31 -40.35 -13.57
CA ILE A 254 12.31 -40.85 -14.95
C ILE A 254 13.68 -40.69 -15.62
N LEU A 255 14.45 -39.64 -15.31
CA LEU A 255 15.80 -39.46 -15.86
C LEU A 255 16.82 -40.43 -15.27
N ALA A 256 16.66 -40.85 -14.01
CA ALA A 256 17.59 -41.77 -13.35
C ALA A 256 17.39 -43.23 -13.78
N GLU A 257 16.17 -43.62 -14.14
CA GLU A 257 15.86 -44.98 -14.60
C GLU A 257 16.57 -45.34 -15.92
N PRO A 258 16.96 -46.62 -16.13
CA PRO A 258 16.87 -47.75 -15.21
C PRO A 258 18.11 -47.92 -14.31
N LYS A 259 19.19 -47.15 -14.54
CA LYS A 259 20.47 -47.32 -13.81
C LYS A 259 20.39 -46.84 -12.36
N ASN A 260 19.52 -45.89 -12.08
CA ASN A 260 19.23 -45.34 -10.76
C ASN A 260 20.47 -44.79 -10.03
N ASN A 261 21.42 -44.21 -10.77
CA ASN A 261 22.58 -43.50 -10.21
C ASN A 261 22.18 -42.09 -9.74
N LEU A 262 21.22 -42.04 -8.83
CA LEU A 262 20.63 -40.82 -8.29
C LEU A 262 21.14 -40.58 -6.88
N THR A 263 21.86 -39.47 -6.69
CA THR A 263 22.32 -39.01 -5.37
C THR A 263 21.48 -37.81 -4.94
N VAL A 264 20.69 -37.94 -3.88
CA VAL A 264 19.93 -36.83 -3.31
C VAL A 264 20.52 -36.43 -1.97
N CYS A 265 20.64 -35.12 -1.73
CA CYS A 265 21.03 -34.61 -0.42
C CYS A 265 19.91 -33.78 0.19
N ALA A 266 19.48 -34.17 1.38
CA ALA A 266 18.27 -33.64 2.01
C ALA A 266 18.44 -33.41 3.52
N ASP A 267 17.67 -32.45 4.03
CA ASP A 267 17.43 -32.27 5.46
C ASP A 267 15.98 -31.87 5.72
N ASP A 268 15.17 -32.79 6.24
CA ASP A 268 13.76 -32.56 6.58
C ASP A 268 13.55 -31.46 7.65
N ASP A 269 14.56 -31.19 8.48
CA ASP A 269 14.51 -30.13 9.49
C ASP A 269 14.67 -28.73 8.87
N GLN A 270 15.09 -28.65 7.59
CA GLN A 270 15.29 -27.40 6.83
C GLN A 270 14.25 -27.19 5.70
N ALA A 271 13.21 -28.02 5.61
CA ALA A 271 12.13 -27.87 4.64
C ALA A 271 11.20 -26.70 5.02
N ILE A 272 11.37 -25.54 4.39
CA ILE A 272 10.68 -24.26 4.76
C ILE A 272 10.01 -23.54 3.58
N TYR A 273 9.86 -24.20 2.43
CA TYR A 273 9.29 -23.63 1.22
C TYR A 273 7.98 -24.31 0.81
N ARG A 274 7.17 -24.81 1.76
CA ARG A 274 5.90 -25.49 1.43
C ARG A 274 4.93 -24.56 0.71
N TRP A 275 4.91 -23.28 1.10
CA TRP A 275 4.14 -22.23 0.43
C TRP A 275 4.58 -21.97 -1.04
N ARG A 276 5.69 -22.56 -1.50
CA ARG A 276 6.15 -22.59 -2.90
C ARG A 276 5.93 -23.96 -3.57
N GLY A 277 5.10 -24.83 -2.98
CA GLY A 277 4.82 -26.17 -3.49
C GLY A 277 5.84 -27.25 -3.10
N ALA A 278 6.87 -26.93 -2.30
CA ALA A 278 7.84 -27.94 -1.87
C ALA A 278 7.20 -29.01 -0.98
N SER A 279 7.51 -30.28 -1.26
CA SER A 279 6.97 -31.43 -0.55
C SER A 279 8.06 -32.19 0.19
N PHE A 280 8.13 -32.03 1.51
CA PHE A 280 9.10 -32.79 2.32
C PHE A 280 8.83 -34.30 2.26
N SER A 281 7.61 -34.69 1.93
CA SER A 281 7.20 -36.09 1.71
C SER A 281 8.02 -36.77 0.61
N ASN A 282 8.62 -36.01 -0.31
CA ASN A 282 9.53 -36.54 -1.33
C ASN A 282 10.71 -37.31 -0.73
N ILE A 283 11.24 -36.89 0.43
CA ILE A 283 12.35 -37.60 1.10
C ILE A 283 11.89 -38.98 1.60
N ILE A 284 10.68 -39.03 2.16
CA ILE A 284 10.09 -40.28 2.66
C ILE A 284 9.75 -41.20 1.47
N GLN A 285 9.21 -40.63 0.39
CA GLN A 285 8.86 -41.35 -0.83
C GLN A 285 10.11 -41.89 -1.54
N PHE A 286 11.23 -41.15 -1.56
CA PHE A 286 12.49 -41.60 -2.14
C PHE A 286 12.94 -42.97 -1.61
N LYS A 287 12.77 -43.22 -0.31
CA LYS A 287 13.14 -44.51 0.28
C LYS A 287 12.21 -45.65 -0.15
N LYS A 288 10.93 -45.35 -0.44
CA LYS A 288 9.96 -46.31 -0.96
C LYS A 288 10.23 -46.64 -2.44
N ASP A 289 10.51 -45.63 -3.24
CA ASP A 289 10.77 -45.79 -4.68
C ASP A 289 12.15 -46.41 -4.96
N PHE A 290 13.12 -46.13 -4.09
CA PHE A 290 14.47 -46.71 -4.13
C PHE A 290 14.79 -47.50 -2.84
N PRO A 291 14.20 -48.70 -2.63
CA PRO A 291 14.43 -49.50 -1.42
C PRO A 291 15.89 -49.89 -1.19
N LYS A 292 16.66 -50.04 -2.29
CA LYS A 292 18.10 -50.35 -2.27
C LYS A 292 18.97 -49.10 -2.05
N ALA A 293 18.38 -47.92 -1.86
CA ALA A 293 19.15 -46.70 -1.68
C ALA A 293 20.00 -46.77 -0.41
N GLU A 294 21.28 -46.50 -0.56
CA GLU A 294 22.19 -46.35 0.57
C GLU A 294 21.87 -45.05 1.31
N GLN A 295 22.06 -45.03 2.63
CA GLN A 295 21.76 -43.88 3.47
C GLN A 295 22.99 -43.53 4.29
N ILE A 296 23.48 -42.31 4.11
CA ILE A 296 24.64 -41.80 4.82
C ILE A 296 24.22 -40.53 5.56
N ALA A 297 24.37 -40.53 6.89
CA ALA A 297 24.03 -39.39 7.73
C ALA A 297 25.29 -38.58 8.07
N LEU A 298 25.33 -37.31 7.64
CA LEU A 298 26.42 -36.40 8.00
C LEU A 298 26.06 -35.71 9.32
N VAL A 299 26.77 -36.06 10.39
CA VAL A 299 26.48 -35.55 11.75
C VAL A 299 27.51 -34.55 12.26
N ARG A 300 28.69 -34.45 11.64
CA ARG A 300 29.72 -33.48 12.05
C ARG A 300 29.41 -32.10 11.51
N ASN A 301 29.25 -31.13 12.39
CA ASN A 301 28.93 -29.73 12.08
C ASN A 301 30.19 -28.87 12.22
N TYR A 302 30.48 -28.09 11.18
CA TYR A 302 31.67 -27.23 11.07
C TYR A 302 31.34 -25.74 11.24
N ARG A 303 30.14 -25.40 11.73
CA ARG A 303 29.61 -24.04 11.75
C ARG A 303 29.33 -23.53 13.16
N SER A 304 28.57 -24.29 13.93
CA SER A 304 27.89 -23.86 15.14
C SER A 304 28.46 -24.57 16.37
N THR A 305 28.45 -23.88 17.50
CA THR A 305 28.82 -24.47 18.79
C THR A 305 27.78 -25.47 19.31
N GLN A 306 28.22 -26.43 20.13
CA GLN A 306 27.37 -27.56 20.57
C GLN A 306 26.11 -27.12 21.33
N ASN A 307 26.15 -26.06 22.15
CA ASN A 307 24.94 -25.61 22.87
C ASN A 307 23.82 -25.20 21.92
N ILE A 308 24.16 -24.51 20.82
CA ILE A 308 23.18 -24.07 19.80
C ILE A 308 22.57 -25.29 19.13
N LEU A 309 23.41 -26.25 18.72
CA LEU A 309 22.98 -27.50 18.11
C LEU A 309 22.07 -28.31 19.04
N ASP A 310 22.45 -28.49 20.29
CA ASP A 310 21.66 -29.25 21.28
C ASP A 310 20.30 -28.58 21.57
N LYS A 311 20.26 -27.24 21.66
CA LYS A 311 19.02 -26.48 21.88
C LYS A 311 18.10 -26.59 20.66
N ALA A 312 18.64 -26.40 19.45
CA ALA A 312 17.88 -26.52 18.20
C ALA A 312 17.35 -27.95 18.02
N TYR A 313 18.18 -28.96 18.29
CA TYR A 313 17.81 -30.38 18.21
C TYR A 313 16.70 -30.75 19.21
N LYS A 314 16.78 -30.31 20.46
CA LYS A 314 15.70 -30.53 21.45
C LYS A 314 14.39 -29.88 21.04
N PHE A 315 14.45 -28.70 20.43
CA PHE A 315 13.28 -27.97 19.98
C PHE A 315 12.60 -28.65 18.78
N ILE A 316 13.37 -29.02 17.74
CA ILE A 316 12.80 -29.56 16.50
C ILE A 316 12.17 -30.95 16.67
N LYS A 317 12.59 -31.71 17.70
CA LYS A 317 11.94 -32.99 18.10
C LYS A 317 10.45 -32.89 18.39
N ALA A 318 9.92 -31.69 18.66
CA ALA A 318 8.48 -31.48 18.77
C ALA A 318 7.70 -31.79 17.47
N ASN A 319 8.39 -32.03 16.35
CA ASN A 319 7.83 -32.50 15.08
C ASN A 319 7.90 -34.03 14.89
N ASP A 320 8.43 -34.80 15.85
CA ASP A 320 8.31 -36.27 15.81
C ASP A 320 6.80 -36.65 15.90
N PRO A 321 6.31 -37.65 15.14
CA PRO A 321 7.06 -38.67 14.39
C PRO A 321 7.37 -38.33 12.93
N ASP A 322 7.03 -37.14 12.42
CA ASP A 322 7.15 -36.78 11.00
C ASP A 322 8.59 -36.40 10.57
N ARG A 323 9.58 -36.60 11.46
CA ARG A 323 11.01 -36.37 11.19
C ARG A 323 11.69 -37.60 10.62
N LEU A 324 12.62 -37.41 9.70
CA LEU A 324 13.37 -38.48 9.04
C LEU A 324 14.17 -39.34 10.02
N GLU A 325 14.67 -38.72 11.10
CA GLU A 325 15.34 -39.42 12.21
C GLU A 325 14.44 -40.48 12.86
N PHE A 326 13.15 -40.18 13.03
CA PHE A 326 12.17 -41.10 13.59
C PHE A 326 11.75 -42.17 12.56
N VAL A 327 11.44 -41.74 11.33
CA VAL A 327 10.93 -42.62 10.26
C VAL A 327 11.99 -43.63 9.80
N ASN A 328 13.21 -43.18 9.52
CA ASN A 328 14.28 -44.02 8.97
C ASN A 328 15.22 -44.60 10.04
N LYS A 329 15.00 -44.29 11.32
CA LYS A 329 15.84 -44.72 12.47
C LYS A 329 17.32 -44.38 12.27
N ILE A 330 17.59 -43.20 11.73
CA ILE A 330 18.95 -42.68 11.49
C ILE A 330 19.33 -41.68 12.58
N ASN A 331 20.60 -41.61 12.95
CA ASN A 331 21.06 -40.59 13.89
C ASN A 331 21.33 -39.27 13.16
N LYS A 332 20.51 -38.24 13.45
CA LYS A 332 20.70 -36.88 12.92
C LYS A 332 21.28 -35.90 13.94
N LYS A 333 21.66 -36.37 15.14
CA LYS A 333 22.15 -35.48 16.20
C LYS A 333 23.51 -34.92 15.83
N LEU A 334 23.56 -33.61 15.58
CA LEU A 334 24.77 -32.91 15.16
C LEU A 334 25.81 -32.80 16.29
N ILE A 335 27.07 -32.97 15.91
CA ILE A 335 28.25 -32.86 16.78
C ILE A 335 29.12 -31.73 16.26
N ALA A 336 29.37 -30.71 17.08
CA ALA A 336 30.19 -29.56 16.72
C ALA A 336 31.68 -29.90 16.69
N GLU A 337 32.36 -29.52 15.61
CA GLU A 337 33.83 -29.48 15.53
C GLU A 337 34.39 -28.16 16.11
N GLU A 338 33.56 -27.11 16.17
CA GLU A 338 33.95 -25.81 16.69
C GLU A 338 34.14 -25.84 18.22
N LYS A 339 35.31 -25.40 18.68
CA LYS A 339 35.66 -25.40 20.11
C LYS A 339 35.06 -24.19 20.82
N GLY A 340 34.00 -24.41 21.57
CA GLY A 340 33.39 -23.37 22.42
C GLY A 340 32.05 -23.80 22.97
N LYS A 341 31.63 -23.21 24.10
CA LYS A 341 30.28 -23.47 24.63
C LYS A 341 29.21 -22.79 23.79
N GLY A 342 29.45 -21.55 23.35
CA GLY A 342 28.42 -20.70 22.74
C GLY A 342 27.35 -20.28 23.74
N ASN A 343 26.92 -19.03 23.67
CA ASN A 343 25.91 -18.48 24.57
C ASN A 343 24.54 -18.43 23.90
N ILE A 344 23.49 -18.81 24.64
CA ILE A 344 22.10 -18.69 24.20
C ILE A 344 21.35 -17.90 25.28
N GLU A 345 20.82 -16.75 24.92
CA GLU A 345 20.16 -15.85 25.87
C GLU A 345 18.76 -15.44 25.38
N HIS A 346 17.81 -15.36 26.30
CA HIS A 346 16.51 -14.72 26.06
C HIS A 346 16.47 -13.34 26.73
N ILE A 347 16.35 -12.30 25.91
CA ILE A 347 16.26 -10.91 26.33
C ILE A 347 14.77 -10.51 26.36
N PHE A 348 14.23 -10.33 27.57
CA PHE A 348 12.86 -9.87 27.77
C PHE A 348 12.80 -8.35 27.98
N ALA A 349 11.79 -7.70 27.39
CA ALA A 349 11.52 -6.26 27.49
C ALA A 349 10.05 -5.98 27.83
N LYS A 350 9.76 -4.79 28.37
CA LYS A 350 8.39 -4.35 28.64
C LYS A 350 7.70 -3.85 27.37
N THR A 351 8.43 -3.11 26.53
CA THR A 351 7.91 -2.52 25.29
C THR A 351 8.80 -2.87 24.10
N LEU A 352 8.26 -2.79 22.88
CA LEU A 352 9.03 -2.93 21.63
C LEU A 352 10.22 -1.96 21.59
N TYR A 353 10.03 -0.73 22.08
CA TYR A 353 11.12 0.24 22.14
C TYR A 353 12.28 -0.24 23.04
N GLU A 354 11.94 -0.80 24.21
CA GLU A 354 12.94 -1.36 25.12
C GLU A 354 13.61 -2.62 24.53
N GLU A 355 12.87 -3.47 23.82
CA GLU A 355 13.43 -4.64 23.12
C GLU A 355 14.48 -4.21 22.10
N VAL A 356 14.13 -3.27 21.23
CA VAL A 356 15.03 -2.71 20.22
C VAL A 356 16.29 -2.14 20.89
N ARG A 357 16.13 -1.31 21.93
CA ARG A 357 17.27 -0.75 22.68
C ARG A 357 18.20 -1.84 23.21
N LYS A 358 17.66 -2.89 23.83
CA LYS A 358 18.47 -3.98 24.40
C LYS A 358 19.22 -4.77 23.33
N VAL A 359 18.65 -4.94 22.13
CA VAL A 359 19.35 -5.55 21.00
C VAL A 359 20.56 -4.69 20.59
N ILE A 360 20.36 -3.38 20.41
CA ILE A 360 21.45 -2.47 20.04
C ILE A 360 22.55 -2.43 21.11
N GLU A 361 22.17 -2.33 22.40
CA GLU A 361 23.12 -2.36 23.51
C GLU A 361 23.92 -3.66 23.52
N ARG A 362 23.27 -4.80 23.25
CA ARG A 362 23.97 -6.08 23.19
C ARG A 362 24.95 -6.16 22.03
N ILE A 363 24.60 -5.66 20.84
CA ILE A 363 25.51 -5.59 19.69
C ILE A 363 26.76 -4.78 20.05
N ILE A 364 26.57 -3.60 20.65
CA ILE A 364 27.67 -2.73 21.08
C ILE A 364 28.54 -3.41 22.15
N ASP A 365 27.92 -4.10 23.11
CA ASP A 365 28.64 -4.82 24.16
C ASP A 365 29.48 -5.98 23.62
N ILE A 366 28.98 -6.70 22.61
CA ILE A 366 29.72 -7.77 21.93
C ILE A 366 30.92 -7.18 21.17
N LEU A 367 30.71 -6.13 20.38
CA LEU A 367 31.80 -5.44 19.65
C LEU A 367 32.90 -4.92 20.56
N LYS A 368 32.56 -4.51 21.79
CA LYS A 368 33.54 -4.09 22.80
C LYS A 368 34.34 -5.25 23.41
N LYS A 369 33.73 -6.44 23.51
CA LYS A 369 34.30 -7.62 24.16
C LYS A 369 35.09 -8.50 23.19
N ASP A 370 34.54 -8.76 22.01
CA ASP A 370 35.18 -9.55 20.95
C ASP A 370 35.87 -8.59 19.97
N LYS A 371 37.19 -8.46 20.08
CA LYS A 371 38.00 -7.58 19.23
C LYS A 371 38.11 -8.08 17.78
N GLU A 372 37.72 -9.33 17.51
CA GLU A 372 37.68 -9.91 16.16
C GLU A 372 36.28 -9.84 15.53
N ALA A 373 35.29 -9.34 16.26
CA ALA A 373 33.94 -9.14 15.74
C ALA A 373 33.87 -7.86 14.90
N ASN A 374 33.27 -7.97 13.73
CA ASN A 374 32.93 -6.85 12.85
C ASN A 374 31.40 -6.77 12.65
N TYR A 375 30.88 -5.74 12.00
CA TYR A 375 29.43 -5.60 11.82
C TYR A 375 28.82 -6.70 10.92
N ASN A 376 29.56 -7.22 9.92
CA ASN A 376 29.14 -8.32 9.06
C ASN A 376 28.89 -9.64 9.82
N ASP A 377 29.47 -9.79 11.01
CA ASP A 377 29.27 -10.95 11.87
C ASP A 377 27.88 -10.99 12.54
N PHE A 378 27.09 -9.92 12.45
CA PHE A 378 25.80 -9.76 13.11
C PHE A 378 24.63 -9.88 12.13
N ALA A 379 23.61 -10.66 12.53
CA ALA A 379 22.32 -10.69 11.86
C ALA A 379 21.14 -10.50 12.82
N ILE A 380 20.20 -9.63 12.44
CA ILE A 380 18.89 -9.49 13.06
C ILE A 380 17.87 -10.16 12.14
N LEU A 381 17.34 -11.29 12.59
CA LEU A 381 16.40 -12.11 11.85
C LEU A 381 14.96 -11.83 12.28
N VAL A 382 14.12 -11.47 11.32
CA VAL A 382 12.69 -11.22 11.50
C VAL A 382 11.84 -12.27 10.78
N ARG A 383 10.67 -12.62 11.35
CA ARG A 383 9.71 -13.50 10.65
C ARG A 383 8.95 -12.79 9.53
N ALA A 384 8.75 -11.47 9.64
CA ALA A 384 8.06 -10.63 8.67
C ALA A 384 8.82 -9.31 8.45
N ASN A 385 8.77 -8.75 7.23
CA ASN A 385 9.55 -7.57 6.83
C ASN A 385 9.25 -6.32 7.68
N ASP A 386 7.98 -6.12 8.03
CA ASP A 386 7.52 -4.97 8.83
C ASP A 386 8.16 -4.91 10.23
N ALA A 387 8.47 -6.08 10.79
CA ALA A 387 9.14 -6.21 12.08
C ALA A 387 10.59 -5.68 12.08
N ALA A 388 11.22 -5.48 10.91
CA ALA A 388 12.58 -4.94 10.81
C ALA A 388 12.64 -3.41 10.96
N ILE A 389 11.55 -2.70 10.65
CA ILE A 389 11.51 -1.22 10.62
C ILE A 389 11.94 -0.58 11.95
N PRO A 390 11.50 -1.06 13.14
CA PRO A 390 11.94 -0.49 14.40
C PRO A 390 13.45 -0.67 14.66
N PHE A 391 14.03 -1.79 14.24
CA PHE A 391 15.46 -2.10 14.44
C PHE A 391 16.35 -1.28 13.51
N THR A 392 15.98 -1.18 12.22
CA THR A 392 16.71 -0.37 11.23
C THR A 392 16.78 1.10 11.65
N ARG A 393 15.65 1.70 12.05
CA ARG A 393 15.60 3.08 12.59
C ARG A 393 16.44 3.27 13.84
N ALA A 394 16.59 2.25 14.68
CA ALA A 394 17.40 2.34 15.88
C ALA A 394 18.90 2.19 15.58
N LEU A 395 19.28 1.31 14.64
CA LEU A 395 20.64 1.21 14.12
C LEU A 395 21.08 2.53 13.50
N GLU A 396 20.22 3.14 12.67
CA GLU A 396 20.43 4.47 12.06
C GLU A 396 20.70 5.53 13.13
N ARG A 397 19.85 5.63 14.16
CA ARG A 397 20.01 6.59 15.27
C ARG A 397 21.24 6.34 16.13
N ALA A 398 21.68 5.09 16.23
CA ALA A 398 22.89 4.72 16.96
C ALA A 398 24.17 4.83 16.11
N GLU A 399 24.05 5.31 14.87
CA GLU A 399 25.14 5.41 13.89
C GLU A 399 25.84 4.06 13.64
N ILE A 400 25.10 2.96 13.76
CA ILE A 400 25.60 1.61 13.45
C ILE A 400 25.31 1.32 11.98
N PRO A 401 26.33 1.03 11.15
CA PRO A 401 26.13 0.64 9.77
C PRO A 401 25.26 -0.61 9.67
N TYR A 402 24.19 -0.54 8.89
CA TYR A 402 23.28 -1.67 8.70
C TYR A 402 22.85 -1.79 7.25
N GLN A 403 22.45 -2.99 6.88
CA GLN A 403 21.84 -3.28 5.60
C GLN A 403 20.53 -4.03 5.82
N PHE A 404 19.43 -3.46 5.36
CA PHE A 404 18.14 -4.14 5.36
C PHE A 404 17.94 -4.90 4.04
N LEU A 405 18.06 -6.23 4.09
CA LEU A 405 17.86 -7.10 2.94
C LEU A 405 16.38 -7.51 2.86
N ALA A 406 15.59 -6.66 2.22
CA ALA A 406 14.24 -7.02 1.78
C ALA A 406 14.30 -7.58 0.35
N SER A 407 13.59 -8.66 0.05
CA SER A 407 13.55 -9.21 -1.31
C SER A 407 12.62 -8.45 -2.26
N LYS A 408 11.82 -7.51 -1.74
CA LYS A 408 10.81 -6.72 -2.45
C LYS A 408 10.74 -5.29 -1.91
N GLY A 409 10.15 -4.38 -2.67
CA GLY A 409 9.90 -3.01 -2.24
C GLY A 409 10.72 -1.96 -2.99
N LEU A 410 11.23 -2.25 -4.18
CA LEU A 410 11.90 -1.26 -5.02
C LEU A 410 10.98 -0.07 -5.32
N TYR A 411 9.72 -0.32 -5.67
CA TYR A 411 8.75 0.71 -6.05
C TYR A 411 8.26 1.54 -4.86
N SER A 412 8.49 1.09 -3.62
CA SER A 412 8.19 1.86 -2.42
C SER A 412 9.35 2.73 -1.95
N LYS A 413 10.54 2.59 -2.55
CA LYS A 413 11.71 3.41 -2.18
C LYS A 413 11.47 4.87 -2.55
N PRO A 414 11.78 5.83 -1.66
CA PRO A 414 11.55 7.26 -1.91
C PRO A 414 12.13 7.74 -3.24
N ILE A 415 13.37 7.33 -3.55
CA ILE A 415 14.05 7.71 -4.79
C ILE A 415 13.32 7.20 -6.04
N VAL A 416 12.81 5.97 -6.01
CA VAL A 416 12.06 5.37 -7.12
C VAL A 416 10.69 6.03 -7.25
N LEU A 417 10.02 6.31 -6.12
CA LEU A 417 8.75 7.04 -6.10
C LEU A 417 8.87 8.46 -6.67
N ASP A 418 10.03 9.12 -6.51
CA ASP A 418 10.29 10.42 -7.13
C ASP A 418 10.30 10.30 -8.66
N ILE A 419 11.00 9.29 -9.19
CA ILE A 419 11.04 9.01 -10.62
C ILE A 419 9.65 8.62 -11.16
N ILE A 420 8.96 7.69 -10.50
CA ILE A 420 7.60 7.27 -10.89
C ILE A 420 6.65 8.48 -10.86
N SER A 421 6.75 9.36 -9.87
CA SER A 421 5.93 10.57 -9.81
C SER A 421 6.27 11.55 -10.94
N TYR A 422 7.54 11.63 -11.34
CA TYR A 422 7.91 12.44 -12.49
C TYR A 422 7.37 11.84 -13.79
N PHE A 423 7.44 10.53 -13.96
CA PHE A 423 6.86 9.82 -15.11
C PHE A 423 5.33 9.96 -15.18
N LYS A 424 4.64 9.83 -14.05
CA LYS A 424 3.20 10.12 -13.93
C LYS A 424 2.85 11.52 -14.39
N LEU A 425 3.67 12.51 -14.04
CA LEU A 425 3.48 13.87 -14.48
C LEU A 425 3.60 14.01 -16.01
N LEU A 426 4.52 13.29 -16.66
CA LEU A 426 4.69 13.31 -18.12
C LEU A 426 3.58 12.53 -18.86
N ASP A 427 3.03 11.49 -18.23
CA ASP A 427 1.94 10.68 -18.78
C ASP A 427 0.56 11.35 -18.59
N ASN A 428 0.30 11.91 -17.41
CA ASN A 428 -0.95 12.59 -17.08
C ASN A 428 -0.72 13.82 -16.16
N TYR A 429 -0.76 15.01 -16.77
CA TYR A 429 -0.54 16.27 -16.06
C TYR A 429 -1.55 16.57 -14.93
N HIS A 430 -2.70 15.89 -14.89
CA HIS A 430 -3.73 16.14 -13.88
C HIS A 430 -3.48 15.40 -12.56
N GLU A 431 -2.46 14.55 -12.47
CA GLU A 431 -2.13 13.80 -11.24
C GLU A 431 -1.47 14.71 -10.18
N SER A 432 -2.31 15.42 -9.42
CA SER A 432 -1.86 16.42 -8.45
C SER A 432 -1.00 15.84 -7.31
N THR A 433 -1.18 14.57 -6.95
CA THR A 433 -0.33 13.88 -5.96
C THR A 433 1.12 13.75 -6.43
N ALA A 434 1.32 13.43 -7.71
CA ALA A 434 2.64 13.34 -8.33
C ALA A 434 3.30 14.72 -8.38
N VAL A 435 2.57 15.75 -8.82
CA VAL A 435 3.06 17.14 -8.84
C VAL A 435 3.45 17.62 -7.44
N TYR A 436 2.62 17.35 -6.43
CA TYR A 436 2.91 17.71 -5.05
C TYR A 436 4.22 17.07 -4.56
N ARG A 437 4.48 15.80 -4.92
CA ARG A 437 5.74 15.14 -4.58
C ARG A 437 6.93 15.84 -5.24
N ILE A 438 6.84 16.15 -6.53
CA ILE A 438 7.91 16.86 -7.27
C ILE A 438 8.20 18.23 -6.66
N LEU A 439 7.18 19.01 -6.31
CA LEU A 439 7.36 20.31 -5.66
C LEU A 439 8.06 20.21 -4.28
N ASN A 440 7.98 19.06 -3.61
CA ASN A 440 8.61 18.81 -2.32
C ASN A 440 10.00 18.15 -2.41
N LEU A 441 10.59 18.03 -3.61
CA LEU A 441 11.94 17.48 -3.73
C LEU A 441 12.96 18.38 -2.99
N PRO A 442 13.80 17.81 -2.09
CA PRO A 442 14.63 18.62 -1.20
C PRO A 442 15.58 19.59 -1.90
N PHE A 443 16.12 19.20 -3.06
CA PHE A 443 17.08 20.02 -3.79
C PHE A 443 16.45 21.24 -4.47
N LEU A 444 15.14 21.21 -4.72
CA LEU A 444 14.42 22.36 -5.27
C LEU A 444 14.24 23.45 -4.21
N ASN A 445 14.13 23.09 -2.92
CA ASN A 445 13.99 24.05 -1.81
C ASN A 445 12.86 25.07 -2.03
N ILE A 446 11.67 24.60 -2.44
CA ILE A 446 10.45 25.42 -2.57
C ILE A 446 9.81 25.55 -1.18
N SER A 447 9.37 26.76 -0.82
CA SER A 447 8.75 27.00 0.48
C SER A 447 7.45 26.21 0.64
N THR A 448 7.31 25.47 1.74
CA THR A 448 6.06 24.75 2.08
C THR A 448 4.86 25.70 2.11
N GLN A 449 5.03 26.96 2.53
CA GLN A 449 3.96 27.95 2.51
C GLN A 449 3.50 28.29 1.10
N ASP A 450 4.42 28.34 0.14
CA ASP A 450 4.07 28.62 -1.26
C ASP A 450 3.38 27.41 -1.91
N ILE A 451 3.83 26.19 -1.61
CA ILE A 451 3.14 24.95 -2.01
C ILE A 451 1.71 24.92 -1.44
N MET A 452 1.53 25.34 -0.17
CA MET A 452 0.20 25.45 0.44
C MET A 452 -0.70 26.44 -0.29
N LYS A 453 -0.19 27.62 -0.68
CA LYS A 453 -0.96 28.62 -1.45
C LYS A 453 -1.36 28.08 -2.82
N ILE A 454 -0.47 27.38 -3.51
CA ILE A 454 -0.73 26.75 -4.81
C ILE A 454 -1.81 25.66 -4.67
N THR A 455 -1.67 24.75 -3.71
CA THR A 455 -2.65 23.68 -3.49
C THR A 455 -4.01 24.22 -3.06
N GLN A 456 -4.05 25.27 -2.23
CA GLN A 456 -5.28 25.95 -1.86
C GLN A 456 -5.96 26.61 -3.08
N TYR A 457 -5.19 27.28 -3.94
CA TYR A 457 -5.72 27.88 -5.16
C TYR A 457 -6.27 26.83 -6.12
N SER A 458 -5.51 25.75 -6.35
CA SER A 458 -5.89 24.57 -7.14
C SER A 458 -7.24 24.01 -6.68
N TYR A 459 -7.39 23.75 -5.37
CA TYR A 459 -8.64 23.27 -4.80
C TYR A 459 -9.78 24.28 -4.95
N ARG A 460 -9.52 25.57 -4.66
CA ARG A 460 -10.51 26.64 -4.77
C ARG A 460 -11.07 26.78 -6.19
N LYS A 461 -10.24 26.66 -7.22
CA LYS A 461 -10.64 26.82 -8.63
C LYS A 461 -11.00 25.50 -9.32
N THR A 462 -10.95 24.38 -8.60
CA THR A 462 -11.22 23.04 -9.15
C THR A 462 -10.27 22.70 -10.31
N LYS A 463 -9.01 23.10 -10.16
CA LYS A 463 -7.93 22.87 -11.12
C LYS A 463 -6.91 21.91 -10.53
N SER A 464 -6.21 21.17 -11.37
CA SER A 464 -5.02 20.42 -10.97
C SER A 464 -3.91 21.37 -10.50
N ILE A 465 -2.97 20.86 -9.71
CA ILE A 465 -1.80 21.64 -9.28
C ILE A 465 -0.98 22.07 -10.50
N TYR A 466 -0.87 21.22 -11.53
CA TYR A 466 -0.18 21.56 -12.77
C TYR A 466 -0.82 22.75 -13.51
N GLU A 467 -2.13 22.74 -13.73
CA GLU A 467 -2.85 23.90 -14.31
C GLU A 467 -2.63 25.17 -13.47
N THR A 468 -2.56 25.03 -12.14
CA THR A 468 -2.28 26.16 -11.24
C THR A 468 -0.84 26.67 -11.36
N MET A 469 0.13 25.79 -11.61
CA MET A 469 1.52 26.19 -11.88
C MET A 469 1.62 26.99 -13.19
N GLN A 470 0.82 26.66 -14.21
CA GLN A 470 0.77 27.45 -15.46
C GLN A 470 0.16 28.84 -15.24
N GLU A 471 -0.73 28.97 -14.27
CA GLU A 471 -1.41 30.22 -13.89
C GLU A 471 -0.82 30.86 -12.62
N LEU A 472 0.45 30.57 -12.31
CA LEU A 472 1.10 31.01 -11.07
C LEU A 472 0.97 32.52 -10.78
N PRO A 473 1.00 33.43 -11.78
CA PRO A 473 0.78 34.87 -11.54
C PRO A 473 -0.59 35.20 -10.91
N LEU A 474 -1.60 34.35 -11.06
CA LEU A 474 -2.93 34.52 -10.44
C LEU A 474 -2.96 34.08 -8.97
N VAL A 475 -1.91 33.42 -8.48
CA VAL A 475 -1.80 32.95 -7.10
C VAL A 475 -1.14 34.05 -6.26
N SER A 476 -1.93 34.67 -5.39
CA SER A 476 -1.46 35.79 -4.55
C SER A 476 -0.39 35.36 -3.53
N GLY A 477 0.72 36.10 -3.47
CA GLY A 477 1.70 36.01 -2.39
C GLY A 477 2.74 34.89 -2.52
N ILE A 478 2.97 34.35 -3.71
CA ILE A 478 4.08 33.41 -3.98
C ILE A 478 5.40 34.17 -4.08
N SER A 479 6.45 33.68 -3.41
CA SER A 479 7.79 34.29 -3.48
C SER A 479 8.40 34.18 -4.88
N GLN A 480 9.21 35.16 -5.28
CA GLN A 480 9.86 35.18 -6.60
C GLN A 480 10.76 33.95 -6.82
N THR A 481 11.47 33.50 -5.78
CA THR A 481 12.31 32.30 -5.84
C THR A 481 11.50 31.03 -6.10
N SER A 482 10.31 30.88 -5.49
CA SER A 482 9.39 29.78 -5.80
C SER A 482 8.86 29.87 -7.23
N GLN A 483 8.58 31.08 -7.73
CA GLN A 483 8.12 31.26 -9.12
C GLN A 483 9.17 30.81 -10.15
N GLU A 484 10.42 31.21 -9.97
CA GLU A 484 11.53 30.80 -10.83
C GLU A 484 11.70 29.28 -10.88
N LYS A 485 11.62 28.62 -9.71
CA LYS A 485 11.73 27.16 -9.59
C LYS A 485 10.55 26.43 -10.21
N ILE A 486 9.33 26.94 -10.04
CA ILE A 486 8.14 26.35 -10.67
C ILE A 486 8.23 26.49 -12.19
N ASN A 487 8.65 27.64 -12.70
CA ASN A 487 8.87 27.84 -14.13
C ASN A 487 9.98 26.92 -14.67
N PHE A 488 11.04 26.69 -13.91
CA PHE A 488 12.05 25.69 -14.24
C PHE A 488 11.45 24.28 -14.36
N ILE A 489 10.63 23.84 -13.40
CA ILE A 489 9.95 22.53 -13.46
C ILE A 489 9.01 22.45 -14.67
N LEU A 490 8.22 23.50 -14.95
CA LEU A 490 7.36 23.55 -16.14
C LEU A 490 8.18 23.39 -17.43
N GLY A 491 9.33 24.08 -17.51
CA GLY A 491 10.27 23.93 -18.62
C GLY A 491 10.77 22.49 -18.80
N LEU A 492 11.13 21.82 -17.69
CA LEU A 492 11.52 20.40 -17.73
C LEU A 492 10.38 19.51 -18.20
N VAL A 493 9.16 19.71 -17.69
CA VAL A 493 7.97 18.94 -18.11
C VAL A 493 7.73 19.12 -19.61
N HIS A 494 7.70 20.34 -20.13
CA HIS A 494 7.53 20.58 -21.56
C HIS A 494 8.62 19.90 -22.41
N LYS A 495 9.89 20.02 -22.00
CA LYS A 495 11.01 19.37 -22.70
C LYS A 495 10.89 17.85 -22.69
N HIS A 496 10.64 17.25 -21.54
CA HIS A 496 10.61 15.79 -21.39
C HIS A 496 9.34 15.15 -21.92
N SER A 497 8.21 15.86 -21.93
CA SER A 497 6.98 15.40 -22.58
C SER A 497 7.15 15.25 -24.08
N ALA A 498 7.87 16.17 -24.73
CA ALA A 498 8.23 16.01 -26.14
C ALA A 498 9.15 14.80 -26.33
N LEU A 499 10.13 14.62 -25.44
CA LEU A 499 11.06 13.48 -25.48
C LEU A 499 10.34 12.13 -25.29
N ALA A 500 9.33 12.08 -24.42
CA ALA A 500 8.56 10.88 -24.11
C ALA A 500 7.77 10.31 -25.30
N THR A 501 7.50 11.14 -26.32
CA THR A 501 6.84 10.69 -27.56
C THR A 501 7.79 10.07 -28.58
N GLN A 502 9.11 10.27 -28.43
CA GLN A 502 10.10 9.93 -29.47
C GLN A 502 11.21 8.99 -28.98
N ARG A 503 11.42 8.91 -27.67
CA ARG A 503 12.55 8.21 -27.06
C ARG A 503 12.06 7.15 -26.08
N PRO A 504 12.87 6.10 -25.87
CA PRO A 504 12.53 5.06 -24.90
C PRO A 504 12.67 5.61 -23.46
N VAL A 505 12.01 4.95 -22.52
CA VAL A 505 11.84 5.43 -21.13
C VAL A 505 13.16 5.71 -20.40
N SER A 506 14.19 4.92 -20.64
CA SER A 506 15.53 5.08 -20.06
C SER A 506 16.18 6.40 -20.44
N ALA A 507 15.93 6.91 -21.65
CA ALA A 507 16.42 8.22 -22.07
C ALA A 507 15.72 9.36 -21.31
N ILE A 508 14.43 9.19 -20.99
CA ILE A 508 13.66 10.15 -20.18
C ILE A 508 14.20 10.17 -18.74
N LEU A 509 14.49 9.00 -18.16
CA LEU A 509 15.09 8.89 -16.83
C LEU A 509 16.42 9.64 -16.76
N ILE A 510 17.34 9.36 -17.69
CA ILE A 510 18.65 10.00 -17.72
C ILE A 510 18.51 11.51 -17.90
N SER A 511 17.68 11.95 -18.85
CA SER A 511 17.44 13.38 -19.10
C SER A 511 16.89 14.07 -17.84
N PHE A 512 15.93 13.46 -17.15
CA PHE A 512 15.42 14.00 -15.88
C PHE A 512 16.52 14.11 -14.82
N LEU A 513 17.31 13.05 -14.61
CA LEU A 513 18.36 13.02 -13.59
C LEU A 513 19.43 14.10 -13.82
N GLU A 514 19.78 14.36 -15.08
CA GLU A 514 20.75 15.37 -15.49
C GLU A 514 20.16 16.78 -15.49
N ASP A 515 19.08 17.01 -16.25
CA ASP A 515 18.51 18.34 -16.49
C ASP A 515 17.91 18.96 -15.22
N SER A 516 17.36 18.15 -14.31
CA SER A 516 16.84 18.65 -13.03
C SER A 516 17.94 18.95 -12.00
N GLY A 517 19.15 18.42 -12.21
CA GLY A 517 20.22 18.43 -11.21
C GLY A 517 20.05 17.38 -10.10
N TYR A 518 19.09 16.46 -10.24
CA TYR A 518 18.83 15.45 -9.21
C TYR A 518 20.02 14.51 -9.00
N LEU A 519 20.69 14.08 -10.06
CA LEU A 519 21.90 13.24 -9.97
C LEU A 519 23.03 13.95 -9.19
N LYS A 520 23.25 15.23 -9.48
CA LYS A 520 24.24 16.05 -8.77
C LYS A 520 23.95 16.15 -7.27
N TYR A 521 22.67 16.29 -6.91
CA TYR A 521 22.24 16.29 -5.52
C TYR A 521 22.56 14.96 -4.82
N LEU A 522 22.29 13.82 -5.46
CA LEU A 522 22.57 12.49 -4.90
C LEU A 522 24.07 12.24 -4.69
N ILE A 523 24.89 12.59 -5.68
CA ILE A 523 26.35 12.47 -5.59
C ILE A 523 26.90 13.33 -4.43
N THR A 524 26.41 14.56 -4.28
CA THR A 524 26.85 15.48 -3.21
C THR A 524 26.53 14.95 -1.81
N LYS A 525 25.46 14.16 -1.67
CA LYS A 525 25.05 13.55 -0.40
C LYS A 525 25.72 12.21 -0.09
N ASN A 526 26.58 11.71 -0.99
CA ASN A 526 27.30 10.43 -0.87
C ASN A 526 26.37 9.22 -0.60
N THR A 527 25.18 9.20 -1.19
CA THR A 527 24.18 8.16 -0.96
C THR A 527 24.34 6.98 -1.92
N LYS A 528 25.42 6.18 -1.74
CA LYS A 528 25.71 4.99 -2.58
C LYS A 528 24.51 4.04 -2.70
N GLU A 529 23.76 3.84 -1.61
CA GLU A 529 22.54 3.02 -1.59
C GLU A 529 21.46 3.56 -2.55
N GLN A 530 21.24 4.88 -2.58
CA GLN A 530 20.23 5.49 -3.46
C GLN A 530 20.61 5.35 -4.94
N LEU A 531 21.90 5.44 -5.26
CA LEU A 531 22.40 5.21 -6.61
C LEU A 531 22.23 3.75 -7.05
N ASP A 532 22.47 2.80 -6.14
CA ASP A 532 22.22 1.38 -6.43
C ASP A 532 20.72 1.11 -6.69
N LEU A 533 19.83 1.67 -5.88
CA LEU A 533 18.38 1.57 -6.10
C LEU A 533 17.95 2.18 -7.45
N LEU A 534 18.54 3.31 -7.85
CA LEU A 534 18.30 3.90 -9.17
C LEU A 534 18.82 3.00 -10.30
N ASN A 535 19.97 2.37 -10.13
CA ASN A 535 20.53 1.43 -11.10
C ASN A 535 19.64 0.18 -11.22
N GLN A 536 19.11 -0.35 -10.11
CA GLN A 536 18.14 -1.45 -10.14
C GLN A 536 16.87 -1.04 -10.88
N PHE A 537 16.35 0.17 -10.64
CA PHE A 537 15.19 0.69 -11.37
C PHE A 537 15.49 0.93 -12.86
N TYR A 538 16.69 1.41 -13.19
CA TYR A 538 17.15 1.56 -14.57
C TYR A 538 17.23 0.22 -15.30
N LYS A 539 17.77 -0.83 -14.67
CA LYS A 539 17.77 -2.19 -15.21
C LYS A 539 16.36 -2.71 -15.45
N ARG A 540 15.42 -2.42 -14.54
CA ARG A 540 14.00 -2.76 -14.72
C ARG A 540 13.38 -2.06 -15.93
N ILE A 541 13.71 -0.78 -16.15
CA ILE A 541 13.28 -0.04 -17.35
C ILE A 541 13.92 -0.65 -18.61
N LYS A 542 15.22 -0.98 -18.58
CA LYS A 542 15.91 -1.61 -19.72
C LYS A 542 15.28 -2.93 -20.11
N LYS A 543 14.97 -3.78 -19.13
CA LYS A 543 14.26 -5.04 -19.36
C LYS A 543 12.91 -4.82 -20.05
N PHE A 544 12.15 -3.79 -19.63
CA PHE A 544 10.89 -3.42 -20.29
C PHE A 544 11.11 -3.03 -21.75
N GLU A 545 12.15 -2.23 -22.04
CA GLU A 545 12.47 -1.78 -23.40
C GLU A 545 12.89 -2.94 -24.32
N GLU A 546 13.55 -3.96 -23.77
CA GLU A 546 13.96 -5.15 -24.50
C GLU A 546 12.79 -6.10 -24.80
N THR A 547 11.78 -6.14 -23.93
CA THR A 547 10.66 -7.08 -24.05
C THR A 547 9.45 -6.54 -24.81
N ASN A 548 9.32 -5.21 -24.93
CA ASN A 548 8.15 -4.55 -25.50
C ASN A 548 8.43 -3.93 -26.88
N ILE A 549 7.49 -4.12 -27.81
CA ILE A 549 7.58 -3.59 -29.19
C ILE A 549 7.48 -2.06 -29.19
N GLU A 550 6.67 -1.49 -28.31
CA GLU A 550 6.48 -0.06 -28.14
C GLU A 550 6.99 0.40 -26.75
N PRO A 551 8.29 0.68 -26.61
CA PRO A 551 8.93 0.96 -25.32
C PRO A 551 8.73 2.41 -24.86
N GLY A 552 7.55 2.98 -25.11
CA GLY A 552 7.20 4.35 -24.73
C GLY A 552 6.83 4.49 -23.25
N LEU A 553 6.87 5.73 -22.75
CA LEU A 553 6.58 6.03 -21.34
C LEU A 553 5.18 5.57 -20.91
N LYS A 554 4.18 5.79 -21.76
CA LYS A 554 2.79 5.42 -21.48
C LYS A 554 2.64 3.92 -21.20
N ASN A 555 3.20 3.07 -22.07
CA ASN A 555 3.12 1.63 -21.92
C ASN A 555 3.90 1.15 -20.68
N PHE A 556 5.04 1.77 -20.37
CA PHE A 556 5.76 1.48 -19.13
C PHE A 556 4.95 1.88 -17.88
N MET A 557 4.28 3.02 -17.93
CA MET A 557 3.43 3.49 -16.83
C MET A 557 2.20 2.61 -16.64
N GLU A 558 1.58 2.14 -17.72
CA GLU A 558 0.50 1.15 -17.64
C GLU A 558 1.02 -0.14 -17.01
N GLU A 559 2.15 -0.69 -17.46
CA GLU A 559 2.74 -1.91 -16.92
C GLU A 559 3.09 -1.76 -15.43
N ILE A 560 3.83 -0.72 -15.03
CA ILE A 560 4.24 -0.55 -13.63
C ILE A 560 3.05 -0.34 -12.69
N LEU A 561 1.98 0.34 -13.15
CA LEU A 561 0.76 0.50 -12.37
C LEU A 561 0.02 -0.82 -12.23
N LEU A 562 0.00 -1.65 -13.28
CA LEU A 562 -0.55 -3.01 -13.24
C LEU A 562 0.23 -3.91 -12.28
N GLU A 563 1.55 -3.81 -12.25
CA GLU A 563 2.40 -4.52 -11.29
C GLU A 563 2.05 -4.12 -9.86
N ILE A 564 1.99 -2.82 -9.59
CA ILE A 564 1.63 -2.30 -8.26
C ILE A 564 0.22 -2.75 -7.86
N ASP A 565 -0.75 -2.71 -8.79
CA ASP A 565 -2.12 -3.19 -8.59
C ASP A 565 -2.17 -4.71 -8.29
N SER A 566 -1.27 -5.49 -8.88
CA SER A 566 -1.14 -6.93 -8.61
C SER A 566 -0.52 -7.24 -7.24
N GLY A 567 -0.04 -6.22 -6.52
CA GLY A 567 0.66 -6.36 -5.25
C GLY A 567 2.16 -6.63 -5.40
N GLU A 568 2.72 -6.46 -6.60
CA GLU A 568 4.16 -6.50 -6.81
C GLU A 568 4.79 -5.16 -6.37
N GLU A 569 5.85 -5.25 -5.57
CA GLU A 569 6.51 -4.06 -5.01
C GLU A 569 7.88 -3.82 -5.66
N GLY A 570 8.22 -4.58 -6.70
CA GLY A 570 9.49 -4.56 -7.41
C GLY A 570 10.56 -5.36 -6.65
N LYS A 571 11.25 -6.23 -7.38
CA LYS A 571 12.36 -7.04 -6.86
C LYS A 571 13.51 -6.13 -6.43
N LEU A 572 14.07 -6.40 -5.26
CA LEU A 572 15.33 -5.82 -4.83
C LEU A 572 16.42 -6.88 -4.92
N GLU A 573 17.46 -6.57 -5.67
CA GLU A 573 18.64 -7.43 -5.77
C GLU A 573 19.69 -6.91 -4.80
N PHE A 574 20.20 -7.81 -3.97
CA PHE A 574 21.25 -7.51 -3.02
C PHE A 574 22.24 -8.65 -2.97
N ASP A 575 23.52 -8.31 -3.00
CA ASP A 575 24.59 -9.24 -2.66
C ASP A 575 24.94 -9.05 -1.17
N PRO A 576 24.75 -10.07 -0.31
CA PRO A 576 25.08 -9.98 1.11
C PRO A 576 26.60 -9.89 1.38
N GLU A 577 27.43 -10.36 0.45
CA GLU A 577 28.88 -10.48 0.58
C GLU A 577 29.61 -9.27 -0.03
N LEU A 578 29.00 -8.60 -1.01
CA LEU A 578 29.52 -7.33 -1.55
C LEU A 578 29.03 -6.15 -0.71
N GLY A 579 29.90 -5.58 0.12
CA GLY A 579 29.58 -4.32 0.79
C GLY A 579 30.56 -3.93 1.90
N PRO A 580 30.47 -2.67 2.38
CA PRO A 580 31.13 -2.26 3.60
C PRO A 580 30.62 -3.06 4.81
N ASP A 581 31.42 -3.07 5.89
CA ASP A 581 31.12 -3.77 7.14
C ASP A 581 29.81 -3.28 7.77
N MET A 582 28.75 -4.12 7.78
CA MET A 582 27.38 -3.74 8.16
C MET A 582 26.59 -4.85 8.84
N VAL A 583 25.77 -4.48 9.83
CA VAL A 583 24.81 -5.39 10.49
C VAL A 583 23.71 -5.76 9.50
N LYS A 584 23.48 -7.06 9.29
CA LYS A 584 22.45 -7.51 8.35
C LYS A 584 21.10 -7.63 9.06
N VAL A 585 20.07 -6.98 8.52
CA VAL A 585 18.68 -7.12 8.97
C VAL A 585 17.88 -7.78 7.86
N MET A 586 17.33 -8.97 8.10
CA MET A 586 16.68 -9.76 7.04
C MET A 586 15.63 -10.73 7.56
N THR A 587 14.83 -11.29 6.64
CA THR A 587 13.89 -12.35 7.01
C THR A 587 14.61 -13.68 7.26
N ILE A 588 14.00 -14.55 8.07
CA ILE A 588 14.52 -15.90 8.29
C ILE A 588 14.65 -16.69 6.98
N HIS A 589 13.69 -16.56 6.07
CA HIS A 589 13.75 -17.20 4.75
C HIS A 589 14.94 -16.71 3.92
N GLY A 590 15.21 -15.40 3.94
CA GLY A 590 16.37 -14.80 3.25
C GLY A 590 17.71 -15.20 3.87
N ALA A 591 17.72 -15.64 5.13
CA ALA A 591 18.93 -16.12 5.81
C ALA A 591 19.27 -17.60 5.53
N LYS A 592 18.39 -18.36 4.86
CA LYS A 592 18.69 -19.76 4.48
C LYS A 592 19.90 -19.78 3.56
N GLY A 593 20.83 -20.68 3.82
CA GLY A 593 22.15 -20.73 3.14
C GLY A 593 23.23 -19.85 3.78
N LEU A 594 22.87 -18.72 4.41
CA LEU A 594 23.83 -17.82 5.06
C LEU A 594 24.23 -18.30 6.47
N GLU A 595 25.23 -17.63 7.06
CA GLU A 595 25.76 -17.91 8.39
C GLU A 595 26.40 -16.66 9.03
N PHE A 596 26.22 -16.49 10.34
CA PHE A 596 26.65 -15.29 11.09
C PHE A 596 27.23 -15.69 12.45
N LYS A 597 28.21 -14.95 13.01
CA LYS A 597 28.72 -15.27 14.35
C LYS A 597 27.69 -15.03 15.43
N TYR A 598 26.93 -13.93 15.32
CA TYR A 598 25.92 -13.51 16.29
C TYR A 598 24.56 -13.33 15.61
N VAL A 599 23.54 -14.02 16.11
CA VAL A 599 22.18 -13.97 15.53
C VAL A 599 21.17 -13.54 16.59
N PHE A 600 20.34 -12.55 16.24
CA PHE A 600 19.20 -12.08 17.02
C PHE A 600 17.90 -12.49 16.35
N LEU A 601 17.14 -13.41 16.96
CA LEU A 601 15.75 -13.69 16.58
C LEU A 601 14.84 -12.79 17.40
N VAL A 602 14.26 -11.81 16.73
CA VAL A 602 13.46 -10.76 17.38
C VAL A 602 11.97 -11.03 17.27
N ASN A 603 11.16 -10.31 18.07
CA ASN A 603 9.72 -10.44 18.08
C ASN A 603 9.21 -11.86 18.41
N MET A 604 9.90 -12.58 19.31
CA MET A 604 9.53 -13.94 19.75
C MET A 604 8.31 -13.93 20.69
N VAL A 605 7.15 -13.55 20.13
CA VAL A 605 5.86 -13.51 20.82
C VAL A 605 4.76 -14.20 20.05
N ASP A 606 3.71 -14.59 20.79
CA ASP A 606 2.54 -15.26 20.25
C ASP A 606 1.92 -14.49 19.07
N LYS A 607 1.57 -15.23 18.01
CA LYS A 607 1.02 -14.75 16.74
C LYS A 607 1.94 -13.86 15.88
N ARG A 608 3.19 -13.64 16.30
CA ARG A 608 4.25 -13.07 15.44
C ARG A 608 5.25 -14.13 15.03
N PHE A 609 5.67 -14.97 15.96
CA PHE A 609 6.44 -16.16 15.65
C PHE A 609 6.18 -17.23 16.73
N PRO A 610 5.38 -18.28 16.45
CA PRO A 610 4.76 -18.61 15.16
C PRO A 610 3.74 -17.58 14.66
N THR A 611 3.62 -17.45 13.35
CA THR A 611 2.54 -16.67 12.72
C THR A 611 1.21 -17.40 12.79
N ILE A 612 0.10 -16.68 12.58
CA ILE A 612 -1.21 -17.29 12.40
C ILE A 612 -1.25 -17.90 10.99
N GLU A 613 -1.72 -19.15 10.89
CA GLU A 613 -1.98 -19.80 9.61
C GLU A 613 -2.99 -18.98 8.81
N ARG A 614 -2.74 -18.81 7.51
CA ARG A 614 -3.68 -18.23 6.57
C ARG A 614 -4.03 -19.30 5.56
N SER A 615 -5.28 -19.74 5.56
CA SER A 615 -5.78 -20.67 4.55
C SER A 615 -5.69 -20.03 3.16
N GLU A 616 -5.44 -20.85 2.15
CA GLU A 616 -5.52 -20.42 0.76
C GLU A 616 -6.98 -20.06 0.42
N LEU A 617 -7.17 -19.12 -0.51
CA LEU A 617 -8.52 -18.72 -0.93
C LEU A 617 -9.19 -19.78 -1.81
N ILE A 618 -8.38 -20.60 -2.48
CA ILE A 618 -8.79 -21.71 -3.32
C ILE A 618 -7.84 -22.85 -2.97
N GLU A 619 -8.39 -23.94 -2.42
CA GLU A 619 -7.61 -25.11 -2.02
C GLU A 619 -7.59 -26.14 -3.15
N LEU A 620 -6.47 -26.87 -3.27
CA LEU A 620 -6.35 -27.97 -4.22
C LEU A 620 -7.17 -29.18 -3.73
N PRO A 621 -8.05 -29.77 -4.56
CA PRO A 621 -8.79 -30.97 -4.17
C PRO A 621 -7.86 -32.12 -3.78
N GLU A 622 -8.22 -32.86 -2.73
CA GLU A 622 -7.34 -33.91 -2.16
C GLU A 622 -6.98 -35.00 -3.17
N ASP A 623 -7.90 -35.38 -4.06
CA ASP A 623 -7.67 -36.40 -5.10
C ASP A 623 -6.65 -35.97 -6.18
N LEU A 624 -6.36 -34.66 -6.29
CA LEU A 624 -5.36 -34.12 -7.22
C LEU A 624 -3.99 -33.92 -6.56
N ILE A 625 -3.91 -34.08 -5.23
CA ILE A 625 -2.65 -34.04 -4.49
C ILE A 625 -2.00 -35.42 -4.59
N LYS A 626 -0.82 -35.49 -5.20
CA LYS A 626 -0.11 -36.77 -5.42
C LYS A 626 0.89 -37.07 -4.31
N ASP A 627 1.32 -36.06 -3.57
CA ASP A 627 2.22 -36.22 -2.44
C ASP A 627 1.51 -36.70 -1.16
N ILE A 628 2.30 -37.17 -0.19
CA ILE A 628 1.76 -37.72 1.06
C ILE A 628 1.44 -36.56 2.01
N LYS A 629 0.18 -36.49 2.46
CA LYS A 629 -0.24 -35.55 3.50
C LYS A 629 0.36 -35.95 4.87
N PRO A 630 1.16 -35.09 5.51
CA PRO A 630 1.76 -35.39 6.80
C PRO A 630 0.74 -35.29 7.94
N ALA A 631 1.03 -35.94 9.06
CA ALA A 631 0.16 -35.94 10.22
C ALA A 631 0.28 -34.64 11.05
N GLY A 632 -0.76 -34.29 11.81
CA GLY A 632 -0.72 -33.19 12.78
C GLY A 632 -0.90 -31.77 12.20
N ASP A 633 -0.46 -30.76 12.97
CA ASP A 633 -0.55 -29.34 12.62
C ASP A 633 0.64 -28.95 11.74
N ILE A 634 0.43 -29.02 10.42
CA ILE A 634 1.50 -28.86 9.44
C ILE A 634 2.07 -27.42 9.44
N HIS A 635 1.21 -26.41 9.63
CA HIS A 635 1.64 -25.01 9.71
C HIS A 635 2.59 -24.81 10.90
N LEU A 636 2.25 -25.37 12.07
CA LEU A 636 3.12 -25.27 13.24
C LEU A 636 4.42 -26.06 13.05
N GLN A 637 4.37 -27.24 12.43
CA GLN A 637 5.57 -28.02 12.12
C GLN A 637 6.52 -27.25 11.20
N GLU A 638 6.00 -26.57 10.18
CA GLU A 638 6.78 -25.71 9.28
C GLU A 638 7.34 -24.48 10.01
N GLU A 639 6.55 -23.79 10.83
CA GLU A 639 7.04 -22.66 11.62
C GLU A 639 8.15 -23.08 12.61
N ARG A 640 8.13 -24.31 13.13
CA ARG A 640 9.25 -24.88 13.91
C ARG A 640 10.48 -25.14 13.05
N ARG A 641 10.35 -25.64 11.83
CA ARG A 641 11.47 -25.77 10.87
C ARG A 641 12.08 -24.40 10.55
N ILE A 642 11.26 -23.38 10.35
CA ILE A 642 11.71 -21.98 10.16
C ILE A 642 12.52 -21.51 11.38
N CYS A 643 12.03 -21.77 12.59
CA CYS A 643 12.76 -21.42 13.81
C CYS A 643 14.08 -22.21 13.95
N TYR A 644 14.08 -23.50 13.64
CA TYR A 644 15.29 -24.34 13.60
C TYR A 644 16.33 -23.80 12.60
N VAL A 645 15.91 -23.44 11.39
CA VAL A 645 16.78 -22.82 10.37
C VAL A 645 17.40 -21.54 10.92
N ALA A 646 16.59 -20.67 11.53
CA ALA A 646 17.08 -19.42 12.13
C ALA A 646 18.12 -19.64 13.23
N MET A 647 17.88 -20.60 14.14
CA MET A 647 18.82 -20.95 15.22
C MET A 647 20.16 -21.45 14.66
N THR A 648 20.12 -22.30 13.62
CA THR A 648 21.32 -22.91 13.01
C THR A 648 22.07 -21.97 12.04
N ARG A 649 21.66 -20.71 11.92
CA ARG A 649 22.45 -19.67 11.23
C ARG A 649 23.58 -19.12 12.12
N ALA A 650 23.45 -19.27 13.44
CA ALA A 650 24.41 -18.76 14.42
C ALA A 650 25.64 -19.67 14.54
N LYS A 651 26.84 -19.09 14.46
CA LYS A 651 28.11 -19.81 14.72
C LYS A 651 28.44 -19.83 16.22
N LYS A 652 28.50 -18.65 16.86
CA LYS A 652 28.96 -18.48 18.25
C LYS A 652 27.85 -18.23 19.25
N GLU A 653 26.98 -17.25 19.02
CA GLU A 653 25.94 -16.85 19.99
C GLU A 653 24.58 -16.61 19.35
N LEU A 654 23.53 -16.93 20.12
CA LEU A 654 22.13 -16.87 19.72
C LEU A 654 21.31 -16.09 20.75
N TYR A 655 20.59 -15.09 20.28
CA TYR A 655 19.76 -14.22 21.12
C TYR A 655 18.30 -14.31 20.68
N PHE A 656 17.42 -14.63 21.62
CA PHE A 656 15.98 -14.49 21.43
C PHE A 656 15.51 -13.22 22.11
N THR A 657 14.68 -12.41 21.45
CA THR A 657 14.12 -11.21 22.09
C THR A 657 12.60 -11.18 22.05
N SER A 658 12.01 -10.64 23.12
CA SER A 658 10.57 -10.41 23.16
C SER A 658 10.17 -9.25 24.08
N ALA A 659 9.17 -8.48 23.66
CA ALA A 659 8.48 -7.50 24.49
C ALA A 659 7.09 -7.95 24.97
N LYS A 660 6.58 -7.35 26.06
CA LYS A 660 5.17 -7.51 26.49
C LYS A 660 4.19 -6.65 25.68
N ASP A 661 4.61 -5.43 25.32
CA ASP A 661 3.78 -4.46 24.58
C ASP A 661 4.47 -4.05 23.26
N TYR A 662 3.79 -4.29 22.13
CA TYR A 662 4.23 -3.89 20.79
C TYR A 662 3.37 -2.77 20.18
N GLY A 663 2.54 -2.13 20.99
CA GLY A 663 1.45 -1.29 20.53
C GLY A 663 0.23 -2.10 20.13
N GLY A 664 -0.96 -1.51 20.32
CA GLY A 664 -2.26 -2.14 20.07
C GLY A 664 -3.12 -2.26 21.32
N SER A 665 -4.27 -2.94 21.21
CA SER A 665 -5.27 -3.02 22.28
C SER A 665 -4.98 -4.06 23.37
N ARG A 666 -4.04 -5.00 23.14
CA ARG A 666 -3.73 -6.09 24.06
C ARG A 666 -2.24 -6.39 24.11
N ASN A 667 -1.74 -6.67 25.32
CA ASN A 667 -0.39 -7.20 25.54
C ASN A 667 -0.19 -8.53 24.82
N LYS A 668 1.05 -8.80 24.41
CA LYS A 668 1.46 -10.06 23.78
C LYS A 668 1.95 -11.04 24.84
N ARG A 669 1.66 -12.32 24.61
CA ARG A 669 2.19 -13.45 25.39
C ARG A 669 3.53 -13.89 24.79
N LEU A 670 4.34 -14.55 25.60
CA LEU A 670 5.60 -15.13 25.12
C LEU A 670 5.33 -16.13 23.99
N SER A 671 6.25 -16.23 23.02
CA SER A 671 6.12 -17.21 21.94
C SER A 671 6.02 -18.62 22.48
N ARG A 672 5.13 -19.41 21.87
CA ARG A 672 5.04 -20.86 22.09
C ARG A 672 6.41 -21.54 21.93
N PHE A 673 7.24 -21.10 20.98
CA PHE A 673 8.55 -21.68 20.73
C PHE A 673 9.53 -21.46 21.89
N LEU A 674 9.48 -20.29 22.52
CA LEU A 674 10.30 -20.04 23.72
C LEU A 674 9.82 -20.90 24.89
N ILE A 675 8.52 -21.11 25.04
CA ILE A 675 7.96 -22.00 26.07
C ILE A 675 8.39 -23.47 25.83
N GLU A 676 8.29 -23.95 24.59
CA GLU A 676 8.73 -25.30 24.18
C GLU A 676 10.25 -25.49 24.42
N MET A 677 11.03 -24.42 24.30
CA MET A 677 12.47 -24.40 24.62
C MET A 677 12.75 -24.31 26.14
N GLY A 678 11.74 -24.23 27.00
CA GLY A 678 11.87 -24.18 28.46
C GLY A 678 12.03 -22.77 29.05
N TYR A 679 11.78 -21.71 28.28
CA TYR A 679 11.73 -20.34 28.82
C TYR A 679 10.38 -20.09 29.51
N GLN A 680 10.43 -19.50 30.71
CA GLN A 680 9.23 -19.21 31.48
C GLN A 680 8.61 -17.87 31.07
N ASP A 681 7.28 -17.85 30.95
CA ASP A 681 6.53 -16.63 30.68
C ASP A 681 6.46 -15.76 31.95
N LYS A 682 7.46 -14.87 32.10
CA LYS A 682 7.50 -13.88 33.17
C LYS A 682 6.35 -12.86 33.11
N SER A 683 5.50 -12.90 32.06
CA SER A 683 4.38 -11.97 31.90
C SER A 683 3.15 -12.29 32.75
N GLN A 684 3.06 -13.52 33.31
CA GLN A 684 1.88 -14.02 34.04
C GLN A 684 1.89 -13.81 35.57
N ASN A 685 2.99 -13.38 36.19
CA ASN A 685 3.06 -13.17 37.65
C ASN A 685 2.44 -11.84 38.13
N GLY A 686 1.40 -11.35 37.46
CA GLY A 686 0.67 -10.15 37.88
C GLY A 686 -0.82 -10.31 37.65
N THR A 687 -1.56 -10.44 38.75
CA THR A 687 -3.03 -10.45 38.78
C THR A 687 -3.61 -9.32 37.93
N SER A 688 -4.42 -9.72 36.96
CA SER A 688 -5.10 -8.83 36.02
C SER A 688 -6.26 -8.09 36.71
N SER A 689 -6.10 -6.80 36.98
CA SER A 689 -7.23 -5.87 37.03
C SER A 689 -7.40 -5.22 35.65
N PRO A 690 -8.61 -5.15 35.08
CA PRO A 690 -8.84 -4.52 33.78
C PRO A 690 -8.77 -2.99 33.94
N ARG A 691 -7.62 -2.37 33.61
CA ARG A 691 -7.55 -0.91 33.46
C ARG A 691 -8.02 -0.53 32.05
N ARG A 692 -9.03 0.35 32.03
CA ARG A 692 -9.65 0.98 30.85
C ARG A 692 -8.58 1.51 29.89
N ALA A 693 -8.84 1.30 28.59
CA ALA A 693 -8.02 1.76 27.48
C ALA A 693 -7.67 3.26 27.60
N ALA A 694 -6.39 3.57 27.82
CA ALA A 694 -5.87 4.92 27.67
C ALA A 694 -5.67 5.21 26.17
N LYS A 695 -6.11 6.40 25.73
CA LYS A 695 -5.93 6.90 24.36
C LYS A 695 -4.44 6.89 23.96
N PRO A 696 -4.09 6.65 22.68
CA PRO A 696 -2.71 6.69 22.22
C PRO A 696 -2.16 8.12 22.38
N GLN A 697 -1.24 8.31 23.33
CA GLN A 697 -0.38 9.50 23.36
C GLN A 697 0.65 9.34 22.26
N PHE A 698 0.61 10.23 21.26
CA PHE A 698 1.78 10.53 20.44
C PHE A 698 2.84 11.13 21.36
N ILE A 699 3.78 10.30 21.82
CA ILE A 699 4.92 10.78 22.60
C ILE A 699 5.94 11.36 21.62
N ARG A 700 6.01 12.70 21.58
CA ARG A 700 7.19 13.45 21.18
C ARG A 700 8.29 13.17 22.22
N SER A 701 9.13 12.17 21.98
CA SER A 701 10.42 12.03 22.68
C SER A 701 11.36 11.16 21.84
N GLY A 702 11.79 11.72 20.72
CA GLY A 702 12.95 11.24 19.97
C GLY A 702 14.25 11.93 20.36
N GLU A 703 14.20 12.98 21.18
CA GLU A 703 15.35 13.87 21.43
C GLU A 703 16.11 13.61 22.74
N GLU A 704 15.62 12.79 23.67
CA GLU A 704 16.26 12.66 25.01
C GLU A 704 17.27 11.51 25.15
N ILE A 705 17.58 10.74 24.10
CA ILE A 705 18.28 9.43 24.29
C ILE A 705 19.72 9.39 23.75
N PHE A 706 20.23 10.49 23.20
CA PHE A 706 21.67 10.67 22.93
C PHE A 706 22.18 12.05 23.37
N SER A 707 22.05 12.40 24.64
CA SER A 707 22.73 13.57 25.22
C SER A 707 23.82 13.15 26.22
N LYS A 708 24.97 12.73 25.68
CA LYS A 708 26.26 12.92 26.38
C LYS A 708 27.12 14.03 25.77
N ALA A 709 26.52 14.85 24.92
CA ALA A 709 27.05 16.15 24.53
C ALA A 709 25.87 17.10 24.39
N GLU A 710 25.54 17.84 25.45
CA GLU A 710 25.15 19.27 25.39
C GLU A 710 24.69 19.76 26.77
N HIS A 711 25.54 20.57 27.38
CA HIS A 711 25.35 21.15 28.72
C HIS A 711 24.48 22.43 28.68
N PHE A 712 23.55 22.58 27.73
CA PHE A 712 22.99 23.92 27.43
C PHE A 712 21.47 24.03 27.17
N GLN A 713 20.63 23.07 27.59
CA GLN A 713 19.16 23.17 27.36
C GLN A 713 18.23 22.95 28.56
N ASN A 714 18.71 23.10 29.80
CA ASN A 714 17.86 22.89 30.99
C ASN A 714 17.18 24.15 31.57
N GLU A 715 17.14 25.29 30.88
CA GLU A 715 16.41 26.48 31.36
C GLU A 715 15.05 26.76 30.69
N LEU A 716 14.62 26.03 29.65
CA LEU A 716 13.43 26.45 28.88
C LEU A 716 12.21 25.51 28.86
N VAL A 717 12.17 24.45 29.68
CA VAL A 717 10.95 23.61 29.79
C VAL A 717 10.42 23.58 31.22
N LYS A 718 10.10 24.77 31.76
CA LYS A 718 9.00 24.86 32.72
C LYS A 718 7.72 24.58 31.94
N LYS A 719 7.20 23.35 32.03
CA LYS A 719 5.80 23.06 31.70
C LYS A 719 4.96 24.17 32.32
N PRO A 720 4.17 24.94 31.55
CA PRO A 720 3.26 25.89 32.17
C PRO A 720 2.35 25.07 33.09
N LYS A 721 2.37 25.40 34.39
CA LYS A 721 1.35 24.91 35.33
C LYS A 721 0.02 25.17 34.64
N ALA A 722 -0.80 24.13 34.51
CA ALA A 722 -2.17 24.28 34.04
C ALA A 722 -2.84 25.30 34.96
N LEU A 723 -2.90 26.54 34.50
CA LEU A 723 -3.69 27.58 35.12
C LEU A 723 -5.13 27.12 34.93
N ASN A 724 -5.75 26.64 36.01
CA ASN A 724 -7.20 26.54 36.13
C ASN A 724 -7.80 27.96 36.18
N LEU A 725 -7.49 28.78 35.18
CA LEU A 725 -8.23 29.97 34.86
C LEU A 725 -9.41 29.48 34.02
N LYS A 726 -10.60 29.41 34.59
CA LYS A 726 -11.82 29.50 33.77
C LYS A 726 -11.70 30.84 33.05
N PRO A 727 -11.38 30.89 31.75
CA PRO A 727 -11.33 32.17 31.08
C PRO A 727 -12.78 32.59 30.91
N LYS A 728 -13.27 33.48 31.77
CA LYS A 728 -14.33 34.38 31.34
C LYS A 728 -13.72 35.12 30.16
N PHE A 729 -14.09 34.74 28.93
CA PHE A 729 -13.71 35.51 27.75
C PHE A 729 -14.09 36.97 28.04
N SER A 730 -13.12 37.88 28.06
CA SER A 730 -13.41 39.30 28.27
C SER A 730 -14.37 39.76 27.18
N GLU A 731 -15.28 40.69 27.51
CA GLU A 731 -16.24 41.25 26.53
C GLU A 731 -15.58 41.75 25.24
N SER A 732 -14.28 42.05 25.26
CA SER A 732 -13.46 42.46 24.11
C SER A 732 -13.34 41.45 22.96
N TYR A 733 -13.60 40.15 23.18
CA TYR A 733 -13.49 39.12 22.14
C TYR A 733 -14.84 38.74 21.50
N LEU A 734 -15.94 39.24 22.06
CA LEU A 734 -17.25 39.04 21.48
C LEU A 734 -17.53 40.11 20.43
N PRO A 735 -18.22 39.76 19.33
CA PRO A 735 -18.58 40.74 18.32
C PRO A 735 -19.55 41.78 18.93
N GLU A 736 -19.38 43.05 18.56
CA GLU A 736 -20.25 44.16 19.01
C GLU A 736 -21.71 44.01 18.53
N HIS A 737 -21.90 43.20 17.49
CA HIS A 737 -23.19 42.92 16.86
C HIS A 737 -23.34 41.43 16.60
N PHE A 738 -24.59 40.95 16.64
CA PHE A 738 -24.92 39.55 16.38
C PHE A 738 -25.71 39.42 15.07
N SER A 739 -25.59 38.30 14.37
CA SER A 739 -26.42 37.95 13.21
C SER A 739 -27.21 36.67 13.46
N PHE A 740 -28.22 36.40 12.64
CA PHE A 740 -28.98 35.15 12.73
C PHE A 740 -28.06 33.92 12.60
N SER A 741 -27.12 33.92 11.64
CA SER A 741 -26.16 32.82 11.45
C SER A 741 -25.27 32.59 12.67
N GLN A 742 -24.90 33.67 13.38
CA GLN A 742 -24.14 33.60 14.63
C GLN A 742 -24.96 32.94 15.74
N LEU A 743 -26.21 33.37 15.95
CA LEU A 743 -27.10 32.77 16.95
C LEU A 743 -27.38 31.30 16.66
N ALA A 744 -27.64 30.96 15.40
CA ALA A 744 -27.88 29.59 14.95
C ALA A 744 -26.64 28.69 15.12
N ALA A 745 -25.42 29.22 14.90
CA ALA A 745 -24.20 28.45 15.10
C ALA A 745 -23.96 28.13 16.58
N PHE A 746 -24.25 29.07 17.49
CA PHE A 746 -24.12 28.84 18.93
C PHE A 746 -25.14 27.81 19.43
N GLU A 747 -26.40 27.90 18.96
CA GLU A 747 -27.45 26.94 19.29
C GLU A 747 -27.14 25.52 18.80
N LYS A 748 -26.54 25.38 17.61
CA LYS A 748 -26.02 24.09 17.13
C LYS A 748 -24.89 23.59 18.00
N CYS A 749 -23.86 24.41 18.21
CA CYS A 749 -22.73 24.10 19.08
C CYS A 749 -21.95 25.35 19.50
N PRO A 750 -21.81 25.63 20.81
CA PRO A 750 -21.01 26.76 21.29
C PRO A 750 -19.55 26.71 20.84
N LEU A 751 -18.96 25.50 20.74
CA LEU A 751 -17.60 25.34 20.21
C LEU A 751 -17.51 25.65 18.71
N GLN A 752 -18.54 25.33 17.92
CA GLN A 752 -18.63 25.73 16.51
C GLN A 752 -18.68 27.25 16.37
N TYR A 753 -19.46 27.93 17.23
CA TYR A 753 -19.50 29.39 17.28
C TYR A 753 -18.11 29.98 17.58
N LYS A 754 -17.41 29.42 18.58
CA LYS A 754 -16.07 29.85 18.95
C LYS A 754 -15.07 29.71 17.80
N PHE A 755 -15.06 28.58 17.10
CA PHE A 755 -14.18 28.40 15.94
C PHE A 755 -14.52 29.37 14.80
N GLY A 756 -15.79 29.50 14.44
CA GLY A 756 -16.21 30.30 13.28
C GLY A 756 -16.15 31.82 13.49
N PHE A 757 -16.54 32.31 14.67
CA PHE A 757 -16.77 33.74 14.88
C PHE A 757 -15.81 34.41 15.85
N ILE A 758 -15.25 33.66 16.82
CA ILE A 758 -14.25 34.20 17.75
C ILE A 758 -12.84 34.01 17.18
N PHE A 759 -12.45 32.76 16.88
CA PHE A 759 -11.13 32.46 16.31
C PHE A 759 -11.05 32.69 14.80
N ARG A 760 -12.20 32.80 14.12
CA ARG A 760 -12.29 33.01 12.67
C ARG A 760 -11.50 31.94 11.89
N VAL A 761 -11.58 30.71 12.36
CA VAL A 761 -10.94 29.57 11.69
C VAL A 761 -11.55 29.43 10.29
N PRO A 762 -10.74 29.44 9.22
CA PRO A 762 -11.25 29.31 7.87
C PRO A 762 -11.87 27.92 7.66
N THR A 763 -13.08 27.88 7.10
CA THR A 763 -13.75 26.64 6.70
C THR A 763 -13.58 26.40 5.21
N ARG A 764 -13.65 25.14 4.79
CA ARG A 764 -13.81 24.80 3.36
C ARG A 764 -15.17 25.33 2.92
N ARG A 765 -15.19 26.33 2.03
CA ARG A 765 -16.44 26.77 1.41
C ARG A 765 -17.00 25.63 0.53
N LYS A 766 -18.32 25.55 0.45
CA LYS A 766 -19.07 24.54 -0.33
C LYS A 766 -19.63 25.19 -1.58
N ALA A 767 -19.75 24.42 -2.66
CA ALA A 767 -20.32 24.83 -3.95
C ALA A 767 -21.67 25.57 -3.80
N VAL A 768 -22.52 25.09 -2.88
CA VAL A 768 -23.85 25.66 -2.59
C VAL A 768 -23.78 27.14 -2.20
N PHE A 769 -22.74 27.58 -1.47
CA PHE A 769 -22.59 28.98 -1.07
C PHE A 769 -22.15 29.88 -2.22
N SER A 770 -21.21 29.41 -3.06
CA SER A 770 -20.80 30.11 -4.28
C SER A 770 -21.98 30.26 -5.24
N PHE A 771 -22.75 29.18 -5.41
CA PHE A 771 -23.94 29.16 -6.24
C PHE A 771 -25.04 30.09 -5.70
N GLY A 772 -25.36 30.00 -4.40
CA GLY A 772 -26.33 30.89 -3.75
C GLY A 772 -25.99 32.36 -3.96
N LYS A 773 -24.74 32.75 -3.66
CA LYS A 773 -24.29 34.13 -3.83
C LYS A 773 -24.32 34.59 -5.29
N THR A 774 -24.00 33.72 -6.24
CA THR A 774 -24.15 34.01 -7.67
C THR A 774 -25.61 34.37 -8.00
N MET A 775 -26.57 33.58 -7.53
CA MET A 775 -27.99 33.81 -7.80
C MET A 775 -28.48 35.13 -7.20
N HIS A 776 -28.14 35.41 -5.93
CA HIS A 776 -28.51 36.68 -5.28
C HIS A 776 -27.95 37.89 -6.03
N ASN A 777 -26.65 37.89 -6.34
CA ASN A 777 -26.01 38.98 -7.08
C ASN A 777 -26.62 39.19 -8.47
N THR A 778 -26.99 38.10 -9.14
CA THR A 778 -27.63 38.13 -10.47
C THR A 778 -29.02 38.77 -10.38
N LEU A 779 -29.86 38.30 -9.45
CA LEU A 779 -31.21 38.83 -9.27
C LEU A 779 -31.19 40.29 -8.80
N TYR A 780 -30.27 40.65 -7.91
CA TYR A 780 -30.03 42.03 -7.49
C TYR A 780 -29.71 42.93 -8.70
N SER A 781 -28.73 42.52 -9.52
CA SER A 781 -28.29 43.29 -10.69
C SER A 781 -29.44 43.48 -11.70
N PHE A 782 -30.19 42.39 -11.94
CA PHE A 782 -31.33 42.40 -12.85
C PHE A 782 -32.46 43.31 -12.38
N LEU A 783 -32.94 43.11 -11.15
CA LEU A 783 -34.06 43.88 -10.62
C LEU A 783 -33.72 45.36 -10.43
N LYS A 784 -32.45 45.67 -10.12
CA LYS A 784 -31.97 47.05 -10.08
C LYS A 784 -32.02 47.70 -11.46
N GLN A 785 -31.45 47.06 -12.49
CA GLN A 785 -31.43 47.62 -13.84
C GLN A 785 -32.84 47.80 -14.42
N VAL A 786 -33.72 46.80 -14.26
CA VAL A 786 -35.10 46.90 -14.78
C VAL A 786 -35.86 48.07 -14.16
N ASN A 787 -35.66 48.35 -12.87
CA ASN A 787 -36.35 49.44 -12.18
C ASN A 787 -35.71 50.82 -12.42
N GLU A 788 -34.41 50.89 -12.73
CA GLU A 788 -33.73 52.11 -13.16
C GLU A 788 -34.16 52.52 -14.59
N GLU A 789 -34.32 51.56 -15.52
CA GLU A 789 -34.80 51.83 -16.88
C GLU A 789 -36.25 52.36 -16.92
N LYS A 790 -37.14 51.81 -16.08
CA LYS A 790 -38.53 52.31 -15.92
C LYS A 790 -38.63 53.76 -15.46
N GLN A 791 -37.66 54.25 -14.66
CA GLN A 791 -37.63 55.66 -14.23
C GLN A 791 -37.21 56.60 -15.36
N ASN A 792 -36.29 56.17 -16.24
CA ASN A 792 -35.88 56.96 -17.40
C ASN A 792 -37.01 57.10 -18.43
N GLU A 793 -37.89 56.11 -18.56
CA GLU A 793 -39.11 56.23 -19.38
C GLU A 793 -40.13 57.21 -18.78
N GLN A 794 -40.32 57.23 -17.45
CA GLN A 794 -41.25 58.17 -16.79
C GLN A 794 -40.77 59.63 -16.79
N ASN A 795 -39.46 59.87 -16.62
CA ASN A 795 -38.91 61.24 -16.65
C ASN A 795 -38.97 61.88 -18.05
N ASN A 796 -39.07 61.08 -19.12
CA ASN A 796 -39.23 61.58 -20.49
C ASN A 796 -40.66 62.03 -20.83
N LEU A 797 -41.63 61.87 -19.92
CA LEU A 797 -43.04 62.22 -20.15
C LEU A 797 -43.37 63.71 -19.90
N PHE A 798 -42.46 64.48 -19.32
CA PHE A 798 -42.60 65.94 -19.12
C PHE A 798 -41.51 66.73 -19.89
N GLY A 799 -41.65 66.78 -21.22
CA GLY A 799 -41.27 67.91 -22.08
C GLY A 799 -39.78 68.29 -22.22
N PHE A 800 -39.14 67.81 -23.30
CA PHE A 800 -38.66 68.63 -24.43
C PHE A 800 -38.15 67.68 -25.52
N SER A 801 -38.83 67.65 -26.67
CA SER A 801 -38.36 66.89 -27.83
C SER A 801 -37.20 67.62 -28.50
N SER A 802 -36.10 66.92 -28.77
CA SER A 802 -35.34 67.18 -29.98
C SER A 802 -34.63 65.91 -30.49
N SER A 803 -34.71 65.76 -31.81
CA SER A 803 -34.00 64.84 -32.71
C SER A 803 -34.36 63.34 -32.71
N LYS A 804 -34.93 62.96 -33.86
CA LYS A 804 -35.00 61.63 -34.46
C LYS A 804 -33.67 60.87 -34.31
N ASP A 805 -33.69 59.74 -33.62
CA ASP A 805 -33.10 58.47 -34.09
C ASP A 805 -33.34 57.32 -33.08
N LYS A 806 -33.77 56.18 -33.62
CA LYS A 806 -33.96 54.85 -32.99
C LYS A 806 -34.95 54.74 -31.83
N LYS A 807 -36.13 54.19 -32.16
CA LYS A 807 -36.90 53.31 -31.24
C LYS A 807 -35.95 52.20 -30.74
N ARG A 808 -35.37 52.35 -29.55
CA ARG A 808 -34.96 51.21 -28.73
C ARG A 808 -36.15 50.87 -27.85
N GLU A 809 -36.71 49.69 -28.05
CA GLU A 809 -37.53 49.01 -27.05
C GLU A 809 -36.63 48.77 -25.83
N ASN A 810 -36.68 49.67 -24.83
CA ASN A 810 -35.87 49.60 -23.61
C ASN A 810 -36.58 48.72 -22.58
N SER A 811 -36.55 47.41 -22.78
CA SER A 811 -36.89 46.43 -21.76
C SER A 811 -35.75 45.42 -21.66
N VAL A 812 -35.10 45.33 -20.49
CA VAL A 812 -34.10 44.28 -20.17
C VAL A 812 -34.62 42.91 -20.62
N THR A 813 -33.87 42.26 -21.51
CA THR A 813 -34.21 40.98 -22.13
C THR A 813 -33.72 39.78 -21.30
N LEU A 814 -34.15 38.58 -21.68
CA LEU A 814 -33.61 37.34 -21.10
C LEU A 814 -32.09 37.22 -21.34
N ASP A 815 -31.61 37.68 -22.50
CA ASP A 815 -30.19 37.63 -22.84
C ASP A 815 -29.35 38.54 -21.93
N ASP A 816 -29.87 39.72 -21.58
CA ASP A 816 -29.24 40.62 -20.61
C ASP A 816 -29.14 39.97 -19.21
N LEU A 817 -30.19 39.25 -18.77
CA LEU A 817 -30.17 38.51 -17.51
C LEU A 817 -29.16 37.35 -17.54
N VAL A 818 -29.02 36.66 -18.68
CA VAL A 818 -27.99 35.62 -18.86
C VAL A 818 -26.59 36.24 -18.81
N GLU A 819 -26.37 37.41 -19.42
CA GLU A 819 -25.10 38.12 -19.34
C GLU A 819 -24.76 38.54 -17.90
N MET A 820 -25.75 39.04 -17.15
CA MET A 820 -25.58 39.35 -15.72
C MET A 820 -25.24 38.11 -14.90
N TYR A 821 -25.85 36.97 -15.22
CA TYR A 821 -25.54 35.71 -14.56
C TYR A 821 -24.11 35.28 -14.83
N GLU A 822 -23.65 35.38 -16.07
CA GLU A 822 -22.28 35.06 -16.46
C GLU A 822 -21.26 35.97 -15.77
N LYS A 823 -21.56 37.27 -15.68
CA LYS A 823 -20.73 38.26 -14.97
C LYS A 823 -20.63 38.00 -13.47
N ASN A 824 -21.73 37.54 -12.85
CA ASN A 824 -21.80 37.29 -11.41
C ASN A 824 -21.42 35.85 -11.02
N TRP A 825 -21.11 34.98 -11.99
CA TRP A 825 -20.77 33.58 -11.75
C TRP A 825 -19.53 33.43 -10.88
N ILE A 826 -19.72 32.91 -9.66
CA ILE A 826 -18.62 32.59 -8.75
C ILE A 826 -18.16 31.18 -9.04
N ASP A 827 -17.02 31.07 -9.70
CA ASP A 827 -16.52 29.83 -10.27
C ASP A 827 -15.66 28.98 -9.29
N GLU A 828 -15.82 29.22 -7.99
CA GLU A 828 -14.98 28.68 -6.91
C GLU A 828 -15.70 27.64 -6.03
N TRP A 829 -14.93 26.72 -5.45
CA TRP A 829 -15.33 25.75 -4.42
C TRP A 829 -16.27 24.63 -4.90
N TYR A 830 -16.22 24.32 -6.19
CA TYR A 830 -16.85 23.12 -6.76
C TYR A 830 -15.92 21.92 -6.59
N GLU A 831 -16.50 20.74 -6.37
CA GLU A 831 -15.74 19.50 -6.11
C GLU A 831 -14.98 19.02 -7.35
N ASN A 832 -15.61 19.15 -8.53
CA ASN A 832 -15.03 18.76 -9.81
C ASN A 832 -15.62 19.58 -10.97
N LYS A 833 -14.99 19.53 -12.15
CA LYS A 833 -15.43 20.28 -13.36
C LYS A 833 -16.89 19.93 -13.73
N LYS A 834 -17.28 18.66 -13.62
CA LYS A 834 -18.65 18.20 -13.92
C LYS A 834 -19.69 18.87 -13.01
N GLN A 835 -19.47 18.87 -11.70
CA GLN A 835 -20.35 19.52 -10.73
C GLN A 835 -20.43 21.04 -11.00
N LYS A 836 -19.30 21.68 -11.32
CA LYS A 836 -19.27 23.11 -11.69
C LYS A 836 -20.18 23.39 -12.89
N GLU A 837 -20.10 22.57 -13.94
CA GLU A 837 -20.95 22.68 -15.12
C GLU A 837 -22.43 22.40 -14.82
N GLU A 838 -22.73 21.42 -13.96
CA GLU A 838 -24.09 21.11 -13.52
C GLU A 838 -24.74 22.29 -12.80
N TYR A 839 -24.04 22.91 -11.85
CA TYR A 839 -24.53 24.13 -11.18
C TYR A 839 -24.66 25.31 -12.14
N TYR A 840 -23.75 25.47 -13.09
CA TYR A 840 -23.82 26.52 -14.08
C TYR A 840 -25.06 26.37 -14.98
N LYS A 841 -25.34 25.16 -15.45
CA LYS A 841 -26.56 24.84 -16.22
C LYS A 841 -27.81 25.00 -15.37
N LEU A 842 -27.78 24.58 -14.11
CA LEU A 842 -28.89 24.74 -13.17
C LEU A 842 -29.22 26.22 -12.95
N GLY A 843 -28.22 27.07 -12.71
CA GLY A 843 -28.44 28.51 -12.57
C GLY A 843 -29.03 29.14 -13.82
N LYS A 844 -28.54 28.78 -15.01
CA LYS A 844 -29.14 29.21 -16.30
C LYS A 844 -30.60 28.78 -16.45
N LYS A 845 -30.97 27.60 -15.95
CA LYS A 845 -32.38 27.16 -15.93
C LYS A 845 -33.19 28.03 -14.98
N ILE A 846 -32.71 28.21 -13.74
CA ILE A 846 -33.40 28.99 -12.71
C ILE A 846 -33.65 30.44 -13.15
N ILE A 847 -32.67 31.11 -13.76
CA ILE A 847 -32.87 32.51 -14.23
C ILE A 847 -33.88 32.58 -15.38
N LYS A 848 -33.97 31.55 -16.24
CA LYS A 848 -34.98 31.47 -17.31
C LYS A 848 -36.38 31.27 -16.76
N ASP A 849 -36.53 30.37 -15.79
CA ASP A 849 -37.79 30.12 -15.10
C ASP A 849 -38.23 31.40 -14.35
N PHE A 850 -37.30 32.04 -13.63
CA PHE A 850 -37.53 33.33 -12.95
C PHE A 850 -37.95 34.44 -13.93
N TYR A 851 -37.28 34.57 -15.08
CA TYR A 851 -37.63 35.58 -16.08
C TYR A 851 -39.01 35.34 -16.69
N SER A 852 -39.39 34.08 -16.90
CA SER A 852 -40.72 33.71 -17.40
C SER A 852 -41.81 34.14 -16.42
N ASP A 853 -41.62 33.87 -15.13
CA ASP A 853 -42.52 34.33 -14.07
C ASP A 853 -42.55 35.86 -13.97
N PHE A 854 -41.38 36.50 -14.06
CA PHE A 854 -41.23 37.96 -14.03
C PHE A 854 -41.95 38.65 -15.20
N ALA A 855 -41.86 38.10 -16.41
CA ALA A 855 -42.50 38.63 -17.60
C ALA A 855 -44.04 38.60 -17.51
N VAL A 856 -44.59 37.57 -16.86
CA VAL A 856 -46.04 37.46 -16.62
C VAL A 856 -46.49 38.39 -15.50
N LYS A 857 -45.74 38.44 -14.39
CA LYS A 857 -46.12 39.22 -13.20
C LYS A 857 -44.90 39.89 -12.57
N PRO A 858 -44.50 41.09 -13.06
CA PRO A 858 -43.34 41.78 -12.51
C PRO A 858 -43.62 42.22 -11.06
N PRO A 859 -42.69 41.98 -10.12
CA PRO A 859 -42.83 42.43 -8.75
C PRO A 859 -42.81 43.96 -8.68
N LYS A 860 -43.66 44.53 -7.84
CA LYS A 860 -43.62 45.95 -7.48
C LYS A 860 -42.69 46.12 -6.29
N ILE A 861 -41.41 46.41 -6.54
CA ILE A 861 -40.41 46.55 -5.48
C ILE A 861 -40.60 47.90 -4.79
N LEU A 862 -40.66 47.90 -3.46
CA LEU A 862 -40.81 49.08 -2.63
C LEU A 862 -39.58 50.01 -2.76
N LYS A 863 -39.79 51.33 -2.62
CA LYS A 863 -38.70 52.30 -2.45
C LYS A 863 -38.66 52.83 -1.01
N ILE A 864 -37.49 52.78 -0.39
CA ILE A 864 -37.22 53.33 0.94
C ILE A 864 -36.17 54.42 0.76
N ASP A 865 -36.49 55.66 1.17
CA ASP A 865 -35.61 56.83 1.02
C ASP A 865 -35.06 57.03 -0.40
N GLY A 866 -35.91 56.76 -1.41
CA GLY A 866 -35.55 56.89 -2.83
C GLY A 866 -34.77 55.70 -3.42
N ASN A 867 -34.32 54.75 -2.61
CA ASN A 867 -33.60 53.55 -3.05
C ASN A 867 -34.52 52.33 -3.14
N LEU A 868 -34.27 51.46 -4.11
CA LEU A 868 -34.99 50.19 -4.23
C LEU A 868 -34.72 49.30 -3.03
N ALA A 869 -35.77 48.65 -2.55
CA ALA A 869 -35.72 47.76 -1.41
C ALA A 869 -35.15 46.38 -1.76
N LEU A 870 -33.91 46.35 -2.25
CA LEU A 870 -33.15 45.16 -2.65
C LEU A 870 -31.86 45.05 -1.83
N GLU A 871 -31.60 43.87 -1.27
CA GLU A 871 -30.41 43.56 -0.45
C GLU A 871 -30.16 44.63 0.64
N ILE A 872 -31.23 45.07 1.31
CA ILE A 872 -31.18 46.19 2.27
C ILE A 872 -30.60 45.72 3.61
N PRO A 873 -29.50 46.30 4.09
CA PRO A 873 -28.97 46.01 5.42
C PRO A 873 -29.80 46.67 6.52
N PHE A 874 -29.90 46.04 7.68
CA PHE A 874 -30.55 46.62 8.85
C PHE A 874 -29.75 46.40 10.14
N ASN A 875 -29.94 47.32 11.10
CA ASN A 875 -29.38 47.23 12.46
C ASN A 875 -30.53 47.29 13.47
N LEU A 876 -31.03 46.13 13.89
CA LEU A 876 -32.16 46.02 14.82
C LEU A 876 -31.67 46.04 16.28
N LYS A 877 -32.15 46.99 17.08
CA LYS A 877 -31.86 47.05 18.52
C LYS A 877 -32.88 46.24 19.30
N ILE A 878 -32.45 45.13 19.90
CA ILE A 878 -33.27 44.33 20.82
C ILE A 878 -32.67 44.47 22.22
N ALA A 879 -33.40 45.17 23.11
CA ALA A 879 -32.89 45.61 24.42
C ALA A 879 -31.56 46.38 24.30
N LYS A 880 -30.46 45.85 24.85
CA LYS A 880 -29.11 46.45 24.80
C LYS A 880 -28.21 45.88 23.69
N HIS A 881 -28.75 45.01 22.82
CA HIS A 881 -27.98 44.29 21.82
C HIS A 881 -28.39 44.69 20.40
N THR A 882 -27.44 44.67 19.46
CA THR A 882 -27.69 44.98 18.05
C THR A 882 -27.63 43.72 17.21
N ILE A 883 -28.69 43.45 16.46
CA ILE A 883 -28.78 42.38 15.47
C ILE A 883 -28.58 42.98 14.06
N ARG A 884 -27.61 42.46 13.32
CA ARG A 884 -27.36 42.81 11.92
C ARG A 884 -27.90 41.73 10.99
N GLY A 885 -28.55 42.17 9.93
CA GLY A 885 -29.01 41.31 8.84
C GLY A 885 -29.17 42.09 7.55
N GLN A 886 -29.60 41.39 6.50
CA GLN A 886 -29.83 41.93 5.17
C GLN A 886 -31.10 41.29 4.61
N ILE A 887 -32.04 42.12 4.14
CA ILE A 887 -33.30 41.66 3.55
C ILE A 887 -33.12 41.65 2.03
N ASP A 888 -33.31 40.51 1.38
CA ASP A 888 -33.05 40.36 -0.05
C ASP A 888 -33.97 41.23 -0.91
N ARG A 889 -35.28 41.25 -0.62
CA ARG A 889 -36.27 42.05 -1.36
C ARG A 889 -37.51 42.39 -0.54
N ILE A 890 -38.04 43.60 -0.70
CA ILE A 890 -39.37 44.00 -0.18
C ILE A 890 -40.25 44.47 -1.33
N ASP A 891 -41.42 43.83 -1.48
CA ASP A 891 -42.42 44.16 -2.50
C ASP A 891 -43.61 44.93 -1.89
N GLU A 892 -44.24 45.82 -2.67
CA GLU A 892 -45.50 46.51 -2.36
C GLU A 892 -46.71 45.60 -2.61
N LEU A 893 -47.65 45.56 -1.66
CA LEU A 893 -48.93 44.86 -1.76
C LEU A 893 -50.09 45.82 -1.48
N GLU A 894 -51.30 45.46 -1.91
CA GLU A 894 -52.50 46.25 -1.59
C GLU A 894 -52.72 46.32 -0.07
N GLY A 895 -52.44 47.49 0.50
CA GLY A 895 -52.55 47.79 1.92
C GLY A 895 -51.43 47.21 2.81
N GLY A 896 -50.24 46.88 2.28
CA GLY A 896 -49.11 46.40 3.07
C GLY A 896 -47.85 46.11 2.24
N THR A 897 -46.92 45.34 2.79
CA THR A 897 -45.67 44.93 2.10
C THR A 897 -45.45 43.42 2.22
N ALA A 898 -44.68 42.85 1.29
CA ALA A 898 -44.16 41.49 1.40
C ALA A 898 -42.65 41.51 1.59
N VAL A 899 -42.14 40.75 2.54
CA VAL A 899 -40.69 40.57 2.76
C VAL A 899 -40.28 39.23 2.17
N ILE A 900 -39.32 39.23 1.23
CA ILE A 900 -38.91 38.05 0.48
C ILE A 900 -37.44 37.74 0.76
N ASP A 901 -37.15 36.47 1.02
CA ASP A 901 -35.79 35.90 1.12
C ASP A 901 -35.65 34.76 0.11
N TYR A 902 -34.62 34.82 -0.73
CA TYR A 902 -34.35 33.85 -1.79
C TYR A 902 -33.60 32.64 -1.24
N LYS A 903 -34.05 31.43 -1.60
CA LYS A 903 -33.38 30.17 -1.26
C LYS A 903 -33.05 29.39 -2.54
N THR A 904 -31.80 28.95 -2.67
CA THR A 904 -31.34 28.11 -3.80
C THR A 904 -31.38 26.60 -3.49
N GLY A 905 -31.86 26.21 -2.30
CA GLY A 905 -32.03 24.81 -1.91
C GLY A 905 -33.40 24.24 -2.30
N SER A 906 -33.63 22.96 -1.99
CA SER A 906 -34.93 22.30 -2.19
C SER A 906 -36.02 22.95 -1.33
N SER A 907 -37.22 23.04 -1.89
CA SER A 907 -38.40 23.51 -1.17
C SER A 907 -38.75 22.59 0.00
N LYS A 908 -39.26 23.19 1.07
CA LYS A 908 -39.76 22.47 2.25
C LYS A 908 -41.27 22.47 2.24
N ASN A 909 -41.88 21.28 2.29
CA ASN A 909 -43.35 21.12 2.34
C ASN A 909 -43.99 21.76 3.59
N LYS A 910 -43.23 21.96 4.68
CA LYS A 910 -43.68 22.65 5.90
C LYS A 910 -42.50 23.36 6.57
N LEU A 911 -42.66 24.64 6.92
CA LEU A 911 -41.66 25.43 7.64
C LEU A 911 -41.75 25.13 9.15
N ASN A 912 -40.67 24.63 9.74
CA ASN A 912 -40.56 24.43 11.19
C ASN A 912 -40.38 25.77 11.93
N PRO A 913 -40.67 25.87 13.24
CA PRO A 913 -40.50 27.11 13.99
C PRO A 913 -39.10 27.73 13.87
N GLU A 914 -38.04 26.92 13.88
CA GLU A 914 -36.65 27.36 13.71
C GLU A 914 -36.39 27.97 12.32
N ASP A 915 -37.03 27.44 11.27
CA ASP A 915 -36.89 27.95 9.90
C ASP A 915 -37.54 29.33 9.74
N LYS A 916 -38.52 29.66 10.58
CA LYS A 916 -39.24 30.94 10.53
C LYS A 916 -38.48 32.08 11.21
N GLU A 917 -37.58 31.79 12.14
CA GLU A 917 -36.91 32.80 12.97
C GLU A 917 -36.21 33.90 12.15
N GLN A 918 -35.53 33.54 11.05
CA GLN A 918 -34.85 34.52 10.18
C GLN A 918 -35.83 35.55 9.61
N LEU A 919 -36.94 35.10 9.01
CA LEU A 919 -37.94 35.99 8.42
C LEU A 919 -38.74 36.77 9.47
N ILE A 920 -38.92 36.23 10.68
CA ILE A 920 -39.53 36.98 11.79
C ILE A 920 -38.62 38.14 12.24
N ILE A 921 -37.30 37.93 12.27
CA ILE A 921 -36.34 39.04 12.51
C ILE A 921 -36.50 40.10 11.41
N TYR A 922 -36.67 39.69 10.15
CA TYR A 922 -36.87 40.63 9.04
C TYR A 922 -38.21 41.36 9.15
N GLN A 923 -39.27 40.70 9.63
CA GLN A 923 -40.55 41.35 9.93
C GLN A 923 -40.38 42.44 10.99
N ILE A 924 -39.71 42.14 12.09
CA ILE A 924 -39.46 43.11 13.17
C ILE A 924 -38.62 44.28 12.65
N ALA A 925 -37.59 44.01 11.84
CA ALA A 925 -36.78 45.05 11.21
C ALA A 925 -37.60 45.92 10.26
N ALA A 926 -38.48 45.32 9.45
CA ALA A 926 -39.41 46.04 8.57
C ALA A 926 -40.35 46.97 9.34
N GLU A 927 -40.90 46.50 10.46
CA GLU A 927 -41.82 47.29 11.29
C GLU A 927 -41.11 48.40 12.08
N GLU A 928 -39.99 48.10 12.74
CA GLU A 928 -39.35 49.03 13.69
C GLU A 928 -38.34 49.99 13.06
N ILE A 929 -37.63 49.56 12.02
CA ILE A 929 -36.58 50.36 11.40
C ILE A 929 -37.13 51.10 10.19
N PHE A 930 -37.89 50.39 9.35
CA PHE A 930 -38.39 50.93 8.09
C PHE A 930 -39.83 51.46 8.19
N GLY A 931 -40.51 51.29 9.33
CA GLY A 931 -41.88 51.79 9.55
C GLY A 931 -42.93 51.10 8.66
N LEU A 932 -42.64 49.91 8.15
CA LEU A 932 -43.48 49.19 7.20
C LEU A 932 -44.48 48.28 7.92
N LYS A 933 -45.55 47.89 7.22
CA LYS A 933 -46.51 46.89 7.70
C LYS A 933 -46.45 45.65 6.80
N PRO A 934 -45.60 44.66 7.12
CA PRO A 934 -45.56 43.39 6.39
C PRO A 934 -46.88 42.65 6.55
N LYS A 935 -47.49 42.23 5.43
CA LYS A 935 -48.65 41.32 5.41
C LYS A 935 -48.25 39.88 5.16
N GLU A 936 -47.09 39.68 4.53
CA GLU A 936 -46.61 38.37 4.12
C GLU A 936 -45.08 38.31 4.20
N LEU A 937 -44.56 37.22 4.76
CA LEU A 937 -43.14 36.85 4.76
C LEU A 937 -42.99 35.64 3.85
N VAL A 938 -42.07 35.69 2.89
CA VAL A 938 -41.98 34.71 1.82
C VAL A 938 -40.55 34.16 1.72
N TYR A 939 -40.41 32.85 1.86
CA TYR A 939 -39.25 32.16 1.29
C TYR A 939 -39.54 31.82 -0.16
N PHE A 940 -38.75 32.36 -1.08
CA PHE A 940 -38.85 32.06 -2.50
C PHE A 940 -37.75 31.07 -2.90
N TYR A 941 -38.14 29.81 -3.11
CA TYR A 941 -37.26 28.75 -3.55
C TYR A 941 -37.03 28.84 -5.06
N LEU A 942 -35.85 29.31 -5.44
CA LEU A 942 -35.51 29.58 -6.84
C LEU A 942 -35.40 28.30 -7.67
N ASN A 943 -35.11 27.16 -7.05
CA ASN A 943 -34.86 25.90 -7.76
C ASN A 943 -36.12 25.32 -8.45
N ASP A 944 -37.30 25.53 -7.85
CA ASP A 944 -38.58 25.01 -8.35
C ASP A 944 -39.68 26.08 -8.46
N GLY A 945 -39.34 27.35 -8.21
CA GLY A 945 -40.28 28.47 -8.28
C GLY A 945 -41.27 28.56 -7.11
N THR A 946 -41.16 27.68 -6.11
CA THR A 946 -42.16 27.60 -5.03
C THR A 946 -41.99 28.71 -4.00
N LYS A 947 -43.12 29.18 -3.44
CA LYS A 947 -43.16 30.22 -2.41
C LYS A 947 -43.80 29.65 -1.15
N ALA A 948 -43.09 29.72 -0.04
CA ALA A 948 -43.64 29.39 1.27
C ALA A 948 -43.87 30.68 2.05
N SER A 949 -45.14 31.03 2.27
CA SER A 949 -45.51 32.27 2.92
C SER A 949 -46.20 32.12 4.26
N PHE A 950 -45.97 33.09 5.16
CA PHE A 950 -46.61 33.18 6.47
C PHE A 950 -46.52 34.62 6.99
N ILE A 951 -47.19 34.90 8.11
CA ILE A 951 -47.00 36.15 8.86
C ILE A 951 -46.95 35.82 10.35
N SER A 952 -46.12 36.53 11.12
CA SER A 952 -46.03 36.31 12.56
C SER A 952 -46.81 37.34 13.35
N ASN A 953 -47.44 36.86 14.43
CA ASN A 953 -48.20 37.69 15.36
C ASN A 953 -47.29 38.32 16.44
N ASP A 954 -47.83 39.27 17.21
CA ASP A 954 -47.05 39.99 18.22
C ASP A 954 -46.51 39.07 19.33
N LYS A 955 -47.21 37.98 19.66
CA LYS A 955 -46.75 36.98 20.63
C LYS A 955 -45.50 36.25 20.13
N GLU A 956 -45.50 35.82 18.86
CA GLU A 956 -44.34 35.16 18.23
C GLU A 956 -43.14 36.10 18.13
N LYS A 957 -43.36 37.37 17.73
CA LYS A 957 -42.31 38.40 17.67
C LYS A 957 -41.69 38.67 19.04
N ASN A 958 -42.51 38.82 20.08
CA ASN A 958 -42.02 39.07 21.44
C ASN A 958 -41.28 37.85 22.01
N ASN A 959 -41.80 36.63 21.81
CA ASN A 959 -41.11 35.40 22.19
C ASN A 959 -39.74 35.28 21.51
N LEU A 960 -39.63 35.64 20.23
CA LEU A 960 -38.34 35.61 19.54
C LEU A 960 -37.36 36.66 20.07
N LYS A 961 -37.82 37.88 20.37
CA LYS A 961 -36.98 38.91 21.01
C LYS A 961 -36.42 38.44 22.35
N GLU A 962 -37.26 37.83 23.20
CA GLU A 962 -36.84 37.24 24.47
C GLU A 962 -35.82 36.10 24.25
N LYS A 963 -36.09 35.18 23.31
CA LYS A 963 -35.18 34.09 22.95
C LYS A 963 -33.82 34.63 22.48
N ILE A 964 -33.78 35.69 21.69
CA ILE A 964 -32.54 36.33 21.21
C ILE A 964 -31.75 36.94 22.38
N VAL A 965 -32.42 37.68 23.27
CA VAL A 965 -31.77 38.28 24.45
C VAL A 965 -31.20 37.21 25.37
N GLN A 966 -31.94 36.13 25.61
CA GLN A 966 -31.47 34.98 26.37
C GLN A 966 -30.23 34.35 25.73
N LYS A 967 -30.29 34.01 24.43
CA LYS A 967 -29.16 33.42 23.69
C LYS A 967 -27.91 34.28 23.72
N ILE A 968 -28.03 35.61 23.57
CA ILE A 968 -26.88 36.51 23.66
C ILE A 968 -26.32 36.55 25.09
N GLY A 969 -27.20 36.50 26.10
CA GLY A 969 -26.80 36.33 27.49
C GLY A 969 -26.03 35.04 27.74
N GLU A 970 -26.46 33.93 27.14
CA GLU A 970 -25.77 32.64 27.19
C GLU A 970 -24.40 32.72 26.49
N ILE A 971 -24.32 33.30 25.28
CA ILE A 971 -23.05 33.50 24.56
C ILE A 971 -22.05 34.30 25.41
N LYS A 972 -22.51 35.40 26.03
CA LYS A 972 -21.66 36.27 26.86
C LYS A 972 -21.11 35.57 28.11
N ASN A 973 -21.83 34.59 28.64
CA ASN A 973 -21.46 33.86 29.85
C ASN A 973 -20.93 32.44 29.58
N SER A 974 -20.88 32.03 28.32
CA SER A 974 -20.48 30.68 27.91
C SER A 974 -18.97 30.49 28.05
N ASP A 975 -18.56 29.27 28.42
CA ASP A 975 -17.20 28.78 28.24
C ASP A 975 -16.97 28.19 26.82
N PHE A 976 -18.01 28.22 25.99
CA PHE A 976 -18.11 27.61 24.68
C PHE A 976 -17.89 26.10 24.69
N GLY A 977 -18.41 25.42 25.72
CA GLY A 977 -18.43 23.96 25.79
C GLY A 977 -19.08 23.30 24.56
N PRO A 978 -18.56 22.16 24.08
CA PRO A 978 -19.11 21.46 22.92
C PRO A 978 -20.46 20.80 23.21
N THR A 979 -21.34 20.74 22.22
CA THR A 979 -22.58 19.94 22.24
C THR A 979 -22.49 18.80 21.19
N PRO A 980 -21.79 17.69 21.50
CA PRO A 980 -21.61 16.60 20.55
C PRO A 980 -22.93 15.91 20.20
N GLY A 981 -23.15 15.60 18.93
CA GLY A 981 -24.36 14.95 18.42
C GLY A 981 -24.27 14.61 16.93
N TRP A 982 -25.38 14.22 16.31
CA TRP A 982 -25.44 13.85 14.87
C TRP A 982 -24.94 14.97 13.95
N GLN A 983 -25.11 16.23 14.34
CA GLN A 983 -24.61 17.42 13.66
C GLN A 983 -23.08 17.47 13.52
N CYS A 984 -22.33 16.76 14.37
CA CYS A 984 -20.86 16.71 14.31
C CYS A 984 -20.35 16.10 13.00
N SER A 985 -21.08 15.15 12.42
CA SER A 985 -20.73 14.52 11.15
C SER A 985 -20.72 15.51 9.97
N PHE A 986 -21.48 16.59 10.09
CA PHE A 986 -21.65 17.62 9.05
C PHE A 986 -21.01 18.96 9.44
N CYS A 987 -20.30 19.00 10.57
CA CYS A 987 -19.68 20.21 11.08
C CYS A 987 -18.40 20.55 10.31
N ASP A 988 -18.26 21.80 9.87
CA ASP A 988 -17.10 22.27 9.10
C ASP A 988 -15.78 22.23 9.89
N PHE A 989 -15.84 22.11 11.22
CA PHE A 989 -14.68 22.04 12.11
C PHE A 989 -14.39 20.63 12.64
N LYS A 990 -15.02 19.59 12.08
CA LYS A 990 -14.85 18.20 12.54
C LYS A 990 -13.39 17.77 12.64
N GLU A 991 -12.57 18.09 11.65
CA GLU A 991 -11.15 17.67 11.58
C GLU A 991 -10.25 18.26 12.68
N ILE A 992 -10.66 19.39 13.29
CA ILE A 992 -9.91 20.07 14.35
C ILE A 992 -10.60 20.01 15.70
N CYS A 993 -11.82 19.47 15.76
CA CYS A 993 -12.62 19.39 16.96
C CYS A 993 -12.39 18.04 17.63
N GLU A 994 -11.74 18.04 18.80
CA GLU A 994 -11.46 16.82 19.58
C GLU A 994 -12.72 16.08 20.06
N PHE A 995 -13.90 16.72 19.97
CA PHE A 995 -15.20 16.19 20.37
C PHE A 995 -16.08 15.80 19.18
N ALA A 996 -15.68 16.11 17.95
CA ALA A 996 -16.41 15.64 16.77
C ALA A 996 -16.10 14.15 16.63
N GLN A 997 -17.12 13.34 16.92
CA GLN A 997 -17.05 11.90 17.20
C GLN A 997 -15.90 11.11 16.53
N ARG A 998 -15.12 10.45 17.40
CA ARG A 998 -14.93 9.00 17.32
C ARG A 998 -16.25 8.29 17.57
#